data_AF-A0A3D1UPW9-F1
#
_entry.id   AF-A0A3D1UPW9-F1
#
_cell.length_a   1.000
_cell.length_b   1.000
_cell.length_c   1.000
_cell.angle_alpha   90.00
_cell.angle_beta   90.00
_cell.angle_gamma   90.00
#
_symmetry.space_group_name_H-M   'P 1'
#
loop_
_entity.id
_entity.type
_entity.pdbx_description
1 polymer ?
#
loop_
_entity_poly.entity_id
_entity_poly.type
_entity_poly.pdbx_seq_one_letter_code
_entity_poly.pdbx_strand_id
1 'polypeptide(L)'
;MRIKIFLISFFLGSTVYASPVIVLPDKPDMLAFPAGETQVYAADFLNRHLERATGRKLKIIREKDAAKFQERIFIGSTEAALRIIGNPGQMEPETLIVRSDGKDLFLCGEMTEDRVDRGTLFAVYEYLERALGIRWYFPDDPRIHPDGFGVIIPGNRNLRLDGWNIRDWPRLRGREGGVSYYAMPEKFQRLWHPVLRFGNSMPRKNANHTQTGWYALYGKTHPEYFAVGRNGRQQFNTQYPHRNYLCPNQPGVLKQMLRNLDAFDQGRAPDSAWGPCPPEKNCVYFAFNDGMTPENSCQCLHCRSQYEPDAPYEKQASEWAFLFVARYAEAIRKRWPERRLATLAYQHYQAPPEKHPLPGNVDVTYVTARLHYASSPEMLEHELAKIRSWSKLLGGKTDRLGIWLNIVDPVMHTSKVPFLYPNILKRWLLKTKHLAGSCFINGLNPHMNRHGKEGRLNAFSTYPMVWLQSRLLWNPEQDIDELLRDYTEHSFGPAAETMRKFYNLIISRWEDLPYPPEAEDETGFIHRVRYGGRYAGELRRLLDKAAGECALNSPEQQRIIFWRDHIYSRFFRESALFHQYADRIPEYRCKTVDSFPDASVWRNQTAVSLLERQWGGPPEKKAVFRMVRYKNELFLQLETENAGPNEEFRVFTAEKNNAVQKNYAPNINRAWPLWKEYRIGNNSKGSSRKFPAILRLPLDGQKEIRLQIMRYGGVWNQFDLWSPTLRPISEFPTGRFGKVTFESGE
;
A
#
# COMPACT_ATOMS: atom_id res chain seq x y z
N MET A 1 56.02 -25.16 -68.04
CA MET A 1 54.83 -25.03 -67.18
C MET A 1 54.88 -23.65 -66.51
N ARG A 2 54.11 -22.66 -66.99
CA ARG A 2 53.94 -21.35 -66.35
C ARG A 2 52.45 -21.10 -66.20
N ILE A 3 51.99 -21.11 -64.96
CA ILE A 3 50.57 -21.00 -64.56
C ILE A 3 50.19 -19.53 -64.57
N LYS A 4 49.13 -19.18 -65.32
CA LYS A 4 48.45 -17.88 -65.28
C LYS A 4 47.50 -17.85 -64.07
N ILE A 5 47.64 -16.86 -63.21
CA ILE A 5 46.68 -16.55 -62.15
C ILE A 5 45.80 -15.40 -62.64
N PHE A 6 44.49 -15.66 -62.76
CA PHE A 6 43.46 -14.65 -62.98
C PHE A 6 43.05 -14.06 -61.63
N LEU A 7 43.18 -12.74 -61.46
CA LEU A 7 42.57 -12.00 -60.36
C LEU A 7 41.13 -11.64 -60.74
N ILE A 8 40.16 -12.24 -60.05
CA ILE A 8 38.75 -11.83 -60.10
C ILE A 8 38.53 -10.90 -58.89
N SER A 9 38.26 -9.62 -59.17
CA SER A 9 37.83 -8.66 -58.15
C SER A 9 36.33 -8.84 -57.88
N PHE A 10 35.98 -9.33 -56.70
CA PHE A 10 34.60 -9.29 -56.19
C PHE A 10 34.33 -7.89 -55.64
N PHE A 11 33.54 -7.09 -56.35
CA PHE A 11 32.88 -5.91 -55.77
C PHE A 11 31.77 -6.40 -54.83
N LEU A 12 32.07 -6.49 -53.54
CA LEU A 12 31.06 -6.54 -52.48
C LEU A 12 30.42 -5.16 -52.38
N GLY A 13 29.34 -4.95 -53.13
CA GLY A 13 28.40 -3.86 -52.88
C GLY A 13 27.70 -4.11 -51.55
N SER A 14 28.27 -3.62 -50.46
CA SER A 14 27.56 -3.45 -49.19
C SER A 14 26.53 -2.33 -49.38
N THR A 15 25.29 -2.70 -49.71
CA THR A 15 24.15 -1.82 -49.47
C THR A 15 24.08 -1.56 -47.97
N VAL A 16 24.66 -0.44 -47.54
CA VAL A 16 24.46 0.11 -46.20
C VAL A 16 22.98 0.50 -46.13
N TYR A 17 22.13 -0.42 -45.66
CA TYR A 17 20.79 -0.05 -45.22
C TYR A 17 20.97 1.00 -44.12
N ALA A 18 20.66 2.26 -44.43
CA ALA A 18 20.72 3.35 -43.48
C ALA A 18 19.81 2.99 -42.31
N SER A 19 20.34 2.99 -41.09
CA SER A 19 19.57 2.68 -39.90
C SER A 19 18.41 3.68 -39.74
N PRO A 20 17.25 3.23 -39.26
CA PRO A 20 16.10 4.12 -39.05
C PRO A 20 16.45 5.25 -38.09
N VAL A 21 15.76 6.37 -38.26
CA VAL A 21 15.90 7.54 -37.39
C VAL A 21 14.66 7.75 -36.54
N ILE A 22 14.83 8.23 -35.32
CA ILE A 22 13.73 8.67 -34.47
C ILE A 22 13.46 10.15 -34.77
N VAL A 23 12.22 10.48 -35.08
CA VAL A 23 11.79 11.82 -35.48
C VAL A 23 10.92 12.42 -34.38
N LEU A 24 11.35 13.55 -33.83
CA LEU A 24 10.59 14.37 -32.90
C LEU A 24 9.92 15.54 -33.63
N PRO A 25 8.80 16.08 -33.13
CA PRO A 25 8.27 17.33 -33.64
C PRO A 25 9.30 18.45 -33.44
N ASP A 26 9.22 19.47 -34.28
CA ASP A 26 10.10 20.64 -34.17
C ASP A 26 9.95 21.35 -32.80
N LYS A 27 8.74 21.31 -32.24
CA LYS A 27 8.41 21.81 -30.89
C LYS A 27 7.72 20.70 -30.07
N PRO A 28 8.47 19.94 -29.25
CA PRO A 28 7.91 18.88 -28.41
C PRO A 28 6.96 19.41 -27.36
N ASP A 29 5.83 18.74 -27.21
CA ASP A 29 4.83 19.04 -26.19
C ASP A 29 5.18 18.43 -24.84
N MET A 30 4.56 18.96 -23.79
CA MET A 30 4.68 18.46 -22.43
C MET A 30 3.99 17.11 -22.29
N LEU A 31 4.64 16.16 -21.62
CA LEU A 31 4.00 14.92 -21.20
C LEU A 31 3.22 15.15 -19.90
N ALA A 32 2.06 14.51 -19.77
CA ALA A 32 1.35 14.44 -18.50
C ALA A 32 2.15 13.67 -17.44
N PHE A 33 2.91 12.66 -17.88
CA PHE A 33 3.75 11.86 -17.01
C PHE A 33 4.99 11.32 -17.75
N PRO A 34 6.20 11.35 -17.15
CA PRO A 34 6.54 12.01 -15.88
C PRO A 34 6.36 13.53 -15.95
N ALA A 35 5.94 14.16 -14.84
CA ALA A 35 5.72 15.59 -14.81
C ALA A 35 7.03 16.36 -15.09
N GLY A 36 6.93 17.48 -15.82
CA GLY A 36 8.08 18.29 -16.21
C GLY A 36 8.85 17.76 -17.42
N GLU A 37 8.47 16.62 -17.99
CA GLU A 37 9.08 16.06 -19.20
C GLU A 37 8.32 16.45 -20.47
N THR A 38 8.98 16.30 -21.62
CA THR A 38 8.40 16.51 -22.96
C THR A 38 8.48 15.23 -23.78
N GLN A 39 7.93 15.23 -24.99
CA GLN A 39 8.06 14.10 -25.92
C GLN A 39 9.53 13.73 -26.24
N VAL A 40 10.51 14.60 -25.95
CA VAL A 40 11.95 14.24 -25.97
C VAL A 40 12.23 13.05 -25.05
N TYR A 41 11.64 13.03 -23.86
CA TYR A 41 11.77 11.92 -22.91
C TYR A 41 11.28 10.60 -23.52
N ALA A 42 10.17 10.63 -24.27
CA ALA A 42 9.63 9.44 -24.92
C ALA A 42 10.59 8.90 -26.01
N ALA A 43 11.18 9.79 -26.83
CA ALA A 43 12.18 9.42 -27.82
C ALA A 43 13.46 8.84 -27.17
N ASP A 44 13.96 9.47 -26.11
CA ASP A 44 15.12 9.00 -25.37
C ASP A 44 14.85 7.66 -24.66
N PHE A 45 13.65 7.49 -24.11
CA PHE A 45 13.21 6.25 -23.48
C PHE A 45 13.21 5.11 -24.51
N LEU A 46 12.59 5.33 -25.68
CA LEU A 46 12.61 4.38 -26.79
C LEU A 46 14.05 4.02 -27.15
N ASN A 47 14.88 5.03 -27.47
CA ASN A 47 16.24 4.82 -27.96
C ASN A 47 17.12 4.05 -26.97
N ARG A 48 17.02 4.36 -25.67
CA ARG A 48 17.75 3.64 -24.61
C ARG A 48 17.39 2.16 -24.56
N HIS A 49 16.11 1.82 -24.73
CA HIS A 49 15.66 0.42 -24.70
C HIS A 49 15.97 -0.30 -26.01
N LEU A 50 15.91 0.40 -27.15
CA LEU A 50 16.40 -0.12 -28.43
C LEU A 50 17.89 -0.43 -28.36
N GLU A 51 18.71 0.47 -27.80
CA GLU A 51 20.16 0.26 -27.64
C GLU A 51 20.45 -0.97 -26.78
N ARG A 52 19.74 -1.13 -25.65
CA ARG A 52 19.91 -2.29 -24.76
C ARG A 52 19.44 -3.61 -25.40
N ALA A 53 18.38 -3.60 -26.19
CA ALA A 53 17.82 -4.80 -26.80
C ALA A 53 18.55 -5.22 -28.09
N THR A 54 18.94 -4.23 -28.91
CA THR A 54 19.44 -4.44 -30.27
C THR A 54 20.95 -4.20 -30.40
N GLY A 55 21.57 -3.55 -29.41
CA GLY A 55 22.95 -3.07 -29.45
C GLY A 55 23.17 -1.82 -30.31
N ARG A 56 22.10 -1.20 -30.82
CA ARG A 56 22.17 -0.05 -31.73
C ARG A 56 21.46 1.16 -31.15
N LYS A 57 22.16 2.29 -31.15
CA LYS A 57 21.59 3.59 -30.82
C LYS A 57 21.18 4.31 -32.10
N LEU A 58 19.92 4.71 -32.19
CA LEU A 58 19.39 5.42 -33.34
C LEU A 58 19.64 6.92 -33.22
N LYS A 59 19.73 7.60 -34.37
CA LYS A 59 19.81 9.06 -34.42
C LYS A 59 18.43 9.65 -34.12
N ILE A 60 18.37 10.61 -33.20
CA ILE A 60 17.18 11.41 -32.93
C ILE A 60 17.29 12.72 -33.71
N ILE A 61 16.29 13.07 -34.51
CA ILE A 61 16.25 14.27 -35.36
C ILE A 61 14.94 15.03 -35.17
N ARG A 62 14.89 16.26 -35.71
CA ARG A 62 13.68 17.08 -35.80
C ARG A 62 12.92 16.78 -37.09
N GLU A 63 11.61 16.99 -37.08
CA GLU A 63 10.73 16.67 -38.20
C GLU A 63 11.10 17.38 -39.50
N LYS A 64 11.53 18.64 -39.44
CA LYS A 64 12.03 19.37 -40.62
C LYS A 64 13.17 18.67 -41.37
N ASP A 65 13.92 17.80 -40.68
CA ASP A 65 15.04 17.03 -41.24
C ASP A 65 14.64 15.61 -41.67
N ALA A 66 13.40 15.19 -41.41
CA ALA A 66 12.94 13.80 -41.59
C ALA A 66 12.90 13.35 -43.06
N ALA A 67 12.66 14.26 -44.00
CA ALA A 67 12.60 13.94 -45.44
C ALA A 67 13.91 13.36 -46.00
N LYS A 68 15.04 13.52 -45.29
CA LYS A 68 16.36 13.00 -45.69
C LYS A 68 16.54 11.49 -45.43
N PHE A 69 15.58 10.85 -44.77
CA PHE A 69 15.68 9.47 -44.31
C PHE A 69 14.50 8.63 -44.83
N GLN A 70 14.78 7.36 -45.17
CA GLN A 70 13.77 6.45 -45.75
C GLN A 70 12.96 5.68 -44.70
N GLU A 71 13.54 5.39 -43.54
CA GLU A 71 12.89 4.65 -42.44
C GLU A 71 12.89 5.53 -41.20
N ARG A 72 11.69 5.82 -40.68
CA ARG A 72 11.49 6.84 -39.65
C ARG A 72 10.56 6.33 -38.56
N ILE A 73 10.87 6.69 -37.33
CA ILE A 73 10.03 6.43 -36.16
C ILE A 73 9.58 7.79 -35.62
N PHE A 74 8.37 8.22 -35.97
CA PHE A 74 7.78 9.46 -35.50
C PHE A 74 7.26 9.31 -34.07
N ILE A 75 7.67 10.22 -33.20
CA ILE A 75 7.29 10.26 -31.79
C ILE A 75 6.43 11.50 -31.54
N GLY A 76 5.25 11.30 -30.99
CA GLY A 76 4.38 12.40 -30.55
C GLY A 76 3.67 13.14 -31.68
N SER A 77 3.49 14.43 -31.47
CA SER A 77 2.64 15.35 -32.25
C SER A 77 3.33 15.91 -33.50
N THR A 78 4.07 15.06 -34.22
CA THR A 78 4.67 15.43 -35.50
C THR A 78 3.57 15.73 -36.53
N GLU A 79 3.79 16.66 -37.46
CA GLU A 79 2.84 16.95 -38.53
C GLU A 79 2.47 15.68 -39.32
N ALA A 80 3.46 14.82 -39.58
CA ALA A 80 3.25 13.52 -40.21
C ALA A 80 2.33 12.63 -39.36
N ALA A 81 2.55 12.54 -38.04
CA ALA A 81 1.67 11.78 -37.16
C ALA A 81 0.24 12.34 -37.16
N LEU A 82 0.08 13.66 -37.07
CA LEU A 82 -1.23 14.33 -37.05
C LEU A 82 -2.03 14.11 -38.34
N ARG A 83 -1.40 14.11 -39.52
CA ARG A 83 -2.08 13.77 -40.79
C ARG A 83 -2.59 12.34 -40.80
N ILE A 84 -1.82 11.45 -40.19
CA ILE A 84 -2.11 10.03 -40.15
C ILE A 84 -3.20 9.78 -39.10
N ILE A 85 -3.14 10.37 -37.90
CA ILE A 85 -4.03 10.08 -36.76
C ILE A 85 -5.26 10.99 -36.65
N GLY A 86 -5.28 12.11 -37.37
CA GLY A 86 -6.32 13.13 -37.26
C GLY A 86 -6.11 14.03 -36.03
N ASN A 87 -7.22 14.43 -35.39
CA ASN A 87 -7.18 15.35 -34.25
C ASN A 87 -6.93 14.60 -32.92
N PRO A 88 -5.74 14.74 -32.29
CA PRO A 88 -5.43 14.06 -31.03
C PRO A 88 -6.30 14.53 -29.86
N GLY A 89 -6.88 15.74 -29.92
CA GLY A 89 -7.75 16.26 -28.85
C GLY A 89 -9.18 15.74 -28.85
N GLN A 90 -9.56 14.97 -29.87
CA GLN A 90 -10.89 14.35 -29.98
C GLN A 90 -10.88 12.85 -29.70
N MET A 91 -9.75 12.31 -29.23
CA MET A 91 -9.61 10.91 -28.89
C MET A 91 -10.10 10.63 -27.45
N GLU A 92 -10.34 9.36 -27.15
CA GLU A 92 -10.55 8.92 -25.78
C GLU A 92 -9.32 9.31 -24.92
N PRO A 93 -9.50 9.79 -23.68
CA PRO A 93 -8.38 10.23 -22.85
C PRO A 93 -7.29 9.16 -22.72
N GLU A 94 -6.03 9.59 -22.86
CA GLU A 94 -4.84 8.71 -22.75
C GLU A 94 -4.74 7.64 -23.86
N THR A 95 -5.45 7.80 -24.98
CA THR A 95 -5.33 6.90 -26.15
C THR A 95 -3.87 6.80 -26.60
N LEU A 96 -3.38 5.57 -26.77
CA LEU A 96 -2.11 5.27 -27.41
C LEU A 96 -2.33 4.80 -28.85
N ILE A 97 -1.39 5.14 -29.73
CA ILE A 97 -1.40 4.72 -31.13
C ILE A 97 -0.01 4.21 -31.51
N VAL A 98 0.06 2.95 -31.98
CA VAL A 98 1.23 2.34 -32.62
C VAL A 98 0.79 1.96 -34.03
N ARG A 99 1.25 2.71 -35.03
CA ARG A 99 0.83 2.47 -36.42
C ARG A 99 1.98 2.56 -37.41
N SER A 100 1.96 1.68 -38.40
CA SER A 100 2.85 1.74 -39.55
C SER A 100 2.15 2.39 -40.75
N ASP A 101 2.90 3.18 -41.52
CA ASP A 101 2.51 3.59 -42.87
C ASP A 101 3.73 3.50 -43.80
N GLY A 102 3.70 2.58 -44.76
CA GLY A 102 4.86 2.24 -45.56
C GLY A 102 6.06 1.81 -44.70
N LYS A 103 7.14 2.60 -44.75
CA LYS A 103 8.39 2.38 -43.98
C LYS A 103 8.45 3.15 -42.66
N ASP A 104 7.40 3.90 -42.35
CA ASP A 104 7.35 4.73 -41.17
C ASP A 104 6.56 4.07 -40.05
N LEU A 105 7.01 4.31 -38.82
CA LEU A 105 6.32 3.93 -37.59
C LEU A 105 5.93 5.19 -36.83
N PHE A 106 4.68 5.26 -36.39
CA PHE A 106 4.12 6.36 -35.61
C PHE A 106 3.81 5.86 -34.20
N LEU A 107 4.46 6.45 -33.20
CA LEU A 107 4.23 6.22 -31.78
C LEU A 107 3.77 7.54 -31.17
N CYS A 108 2.46 7.67 -30.98
CA CYS A 108 1.81 8.92 -30.61
C CYS A 108 0.51 8.63 -29.85
N GLY A 109 -0.23 9.66 -29.46
CA GLY A 109 -1.49 9.45 -28.75
C GLY A 109 -2.29 10.71 -28.50
N GLU A 110 -3.29 10.58 -27.62
CA GLU A 110 -4.19 11.66 -27.24
C GLU A 110 -3.46 12.82 -26.56
N MET A 111 -3.92 14.03 -26.86
CA MET A 111 -3.43 15.27 -26.28
C MET A 111 -4.59 16.14 -25.83
N THR A 112 -4.47 16.73 -24.65
CA THR A 112 -5.44 17.72 -24.17
C THR A 112 -5.44 18.99 -25.05
N GLU A 113 -6.50 19.79 -24.96
CA GLU A 113 -6.60 21.10 -25.62
C GLU A 113 -5.44 22.04 -25.23
N ASP A 114 -4.96 21.95 -23.99
CA ASP A 114 -3.80 22.68 -23.47
C ASP A 114 -2.45 22.11 -23.94
N ARG A 115 -2.47 21.23 -24.94
CA ARG A 115 -1.30 20.53 -25.52
C ARG A 115 -0.48 19.71 -24.52
N VAL A 116 -1.13 19.14 -23.52
CA VAL A 116 -0.51 18.11 -22.67
C VAL A 116 -0.74 16.74 -23.30
N ASP A 117 0.34 16.04 -23.65
CA ASP A 117 0.36 14.71 -24.24
C ASP A 117 0.21 13.63 -23.17
N ARG A 118 -0.81 12.78 -23.31
CA ARG A 118 -1.12 11.69 -22.37
C ARG A 118 -0.87 10.30 -22.95
N GLY A 119 -0.69 10.16 -24.26
CA GLY A 119 -0.72 8.87 -24.94
C GLY A 119 0.60 8.42 -25.57
N THR A 120 1.47 9.35 -25.98
CA THR A 120 2.68 9.04 -26.76
C THR A 120 3.64 8.12 -26.01
N LEU A 121 3.86 8.38 -24.73
CA LEU A 121 4.75 7.56 -23.93
C LEU A 121 4.18 6.13 -23.72
N PHE A 122 2.86 5.98 -23.63
CA PHE A 122 2.21 4.68 -23.59
C PHE A 122 2.33 3.92 -24.91
N ALA A 123 2.28 4.62 -26.05
CA ALA A 123 2.55 4.01 -27.36
C ALA A 123 3.99 3.48 -27.47
N VAL A 124 4.97 4.23 -26.92
CA VAL A 124 6.36 3.77 -26.82
C VAL A 124 6.44 2.49 -25.99
N TYR A 125 5.76 2.42 -24.85
CA TYR A 125 5.74 1.20 -24.02
C TYR A 125 5.09 0.02 -24.75
N GLU A 126 3.94 0.22 -25.38
CA GLU A 126 3.23 -0.82 -26.13
C GLU A 126 4.10 -1.40 -27.25
N TYR A 127 4.78 -0.51 -28.00
CA TYR A 127 5.70 -0.95 -29.05
C TYR A 127 6.88 -1.74 -28.49
N LEU A 128 7.55 -1.25 -27.43
CA LEU A 128 8.67 -1.96 -26.81
C LEU A 128 8.27 -3.34 -26.25
N GLU A 129 7.08 -3.44 -25.63
CA GLU A 129 6.57 -4.72 -25.10
C GLU A 129 6.30 -5.73 -26.21
N ARG A 130 5.67 -5.31 -27.32
CA ARG A 130 5.28 -6.22 -28.40
C ARG A 130 6.38 -6.49 -29.41
N ALA A 131 7.14 -5.46 -29.81
CA ALA A 131 8.15 -5.58 -30.86
C ALA A 131 9.44 -6.23 -30.35
N LEU A 132 9.82 -5.92 -29.10
CA LEU A 132 11.09 -6.36 -28.52
C LEU A 132 10.94 -7.32 -27.35
N GLY A 133 9.72 -7.61 -26.90
CA GLY A 133 9.48 -8.52 -25.77
C GLY A 133 9.96 -7.94 -24.43
N ILE A 134 10.16 -6.62 -24.34
CA ILE A 134 10.60 -5.99 -23.09
C ILE A 134 9.49 -6.10 -22.05
N ARG A 135 9.86 -6.35 -20.79
CA ARG A 135 8.92 -6.41 -19.66
C ARG A 135 9.44 -5.62 -18.47
N TRP A 136 8.54 -4.96 -17.77
CA TRP A 136 8.82 -4.22 -16.53
C TRP A 136 7.94 -4.78 -15.41
N TYR A 137 8.40 -5.84 -14.75
CA TYR A 137 7.65 -6.50 -13.68
C TYR A 137 7.86 -5.90 -12.30
N PHE A 138 9.03 -5.32 -12.02
CA PHE A 138 9.37 -4.67 -10.75
C PHE A 138 10.21 -3.40 -10.99
N PRO A 139 10.24 -2.44 -10.04
CA PRO A 139 11.23 -1.38 -10.08
C PRO A 139 12.61 -2.00 -9.80
N ASP A 140 13.60 -1.65 -10.61
CA ASP A 140 15.02 -1.91 -10.33
C ASP A 140 15.52 -0.92 -9.25
N ASP A 141 14.94 -1.00 -8.05
CA ASP A 141 15.32 -0.19 -6.89
C ASP A 141 16.55 -0.80 -6.21
N PRO A 142 17.72 -0.13 -6.24
CA PRO A 142 18.96 -0.65 -5.68
C PRO A 142 18.91 -0.83 -4.16
N ARG A 143 17.90 -0.25 -3.47
CA ARG A 143 17.65 -0.45 -2.03
C ARG A 143 17.03 -1.81 -1.72
N ILE A 144 16.57 -2.53 -2.75
CA ILE A 144 15.96 -3.86 -2.66
C ILE A 144 16.89 -4.88 -3.30
N HIS A 145 17.29 -4.66 -4.56
CA HIS A 145 18.22 -5.52 -5.29
C HIS A 145 19.22 -4.65 -6.06
N PRO A 146 20.52 -4.64 -5.70
CA PRO A 146 21.50 -3.68 -6.23
C PRO A 146 21.68 -3.78 -7.75
N ASP A 147 21.55 -4.97 -8.31
CA ASP A 147 21.82 -5.24 -9.73
C ASP A 147 20.58 -5.12 -10.64
N GLY A 148 19.42 -4.77 -10.08
CA GLY A 148 18.15 -4.80 -10.80
C GLY A 148 17.66 -6.23 -11.08
N PHE A 149 16.36 -6.37 -11.30
CA PHE A 149 15.70 -7.67 -11.33
C PHE A 149 14.34 -7.70 -11.99
N GLY A 150 13.72 -6.53 -12.17
CA GLY A 150 12.37 -6.38 -12.65
C GLY A 150 12.25 -6.04 -14.13
N VAL A 151 13.32 -5.56 -14.76
CA VAL A 151 13.31 -5.23 -16.19
C VAL A 151 13.95 -6.35 -17.01
N ILE A 152 13.17 -6.93 -17.90
CA ILE A 152 13.61 -7.99 -18.82
C ILE A 152 13.74 -7.36 -20.20
N ILE A 153 14.94 -7.44 -20.77
CA ILE A 153 15.24 -6.96 -22.11
C ILE A 153 15.82 -8.12 -22.91
N PRO A 154 14.99 -8.79 -23.73
CA PRO A 154 15.48 -9.82 -24.63
C PRO A 154 16.48 -9.21 -25.63
N GLY A 155 17.53 -9.97 -25.96
CA GLY A 155 18.38 -9.65 -27.09
C GLY A 155 17.61 -9.89 -28.39
N ASN A 156 17.15 -8.84 -29.05
CA ASN A 156 16.44 -8.92 -30.33
C ASN A 156 17.09 -7.95 -31.33
N ARG A 157 17.70 -8.49 -32.39
CA ARG A 157 18.38 -7.68 -33.41
C ARG A 157 17.45 -7.18 -34.52
N ASN A 158 16.21 -7.67 -34.58
CA ASN A 158 15.28 -7.38 -35.66
C ASN A 158 14.27 -6.33 -35.21
N LEU A 159 14.59 -5.05 -35.47
CA LEU A 159 13.67 -3.95 -35.26
C LEU A 159 12.62 -3.92 -36.37
N ARG A 160 11.35 -4.17 -36.03
CA ARG A 160 10.25 -4.18 -36.98
C ARG A 160 9.47 -2.86 -36.97
N LEU A 161 9.45 -2.15 -38.10
CA LEU A 161 8.72 -0.88 -38.25
C LEU A 161 7.35 -1.02 -38.90
N ASP A 162 7.10 -2.12 -39.63
CA ASP A 162 5.87 -2.39 -40.36
C ASP A 162 4.84 -3.24 -39.59
N GLY A 163 3.63 -3.32 -40.14
CA GLY A 163 2.59 -4.25 -39.68
C GLY A 163 1.89 -3.86 -38.39
N TRP A 164 2.07 -2.63 -37.92
CA TRP A 164 1.43 -2.13 -36.70
C TRP A 164 0.15 -1.37 -37.02
N ASN A 165 -0.93 -1.69 -36.30
CA ASN A 165 -2.18 -0.93 -36.30
C ASN A 165 -2.88 -1.10 -34.96
N ILE A 166 -2.32 -0.50 -33.92
CA ILE A 166 -2.84 -0.54 -32.55
C ILE A 166 -3.36 0.85 -32.20
N ARG A 167 -4.61 0.89 -31.76
CA ARG A 167 -5.20 2.01 -31.04
C ARG A 167 -5.87 1.45 -29.80
N ASP A 168 -5.46 1.92 -28.63
CA ASP A 168 -6.04 1.46 -27.37
C ASP A 168 -6.09 2.58 -26.33
N TRP A 169 -6.96 2.45 -25.35
CA TRP A 169 -7.17 3.45 -24.29
C TRP A 169 -7.69 2.78 -23.02
N PRO A 170 -7.43 3.37 -21.85
CA PRO A 170 -7.78 2.74 -20.59
C PRO A 170 -9.29 2.70 -20.35
N ARG A 171 -9.78 1.61 -19.77
CA ARG A 171 -11.20 1.45 -19.39
C ARG A 171 -11.57 2.16 -18.09
N LEU A 172 -10.60 2.49 -17.25
CA LEU A 172 -10.75 3.38 -16.09
C LEU A 172 -9.85 4.59 -16.30
N ARG A 173 -10.37 5.80 -16.17
CA ARG A 173 -9.61 7.04 -16.42
C ARG A 173 -8.63 7.41 -15.31
N GLY A 174 -9.00 7.12 -14.06
CA GLY A 174 -8.09 7.22 -12.93
C GLY A 174 -7.52 5.86 -12.57
N ARG A 175 -6.21 5.70 -12.70
CA ARG A 175 -5.45 4.48 -12.38
C ARG A 175 -4.20 4.92 -11.63
N GLU A 176 -4.35 5.16 -10.34
CA GLU A 176 -3.29 5.72 -9.50
C GLU A 176 -2.92 4.73 -8.39
N GLY A 177 -1.73 4.86 -7.83
CA GLY A 177 -1.31 4.07 -6.67
C GLY A 177 -0.06 3.22 -6.91
N GLY A 178 0.05 2.11 -6.17
CA GLY A 178 1.27 1.29 -6.20
C GLY A 178 2.49 2.12 -5.77
N VAL A 179 3.51 2.22 -6.64
CA VAL A 179 4.78 2.97 -6.39
C VAL A 179 4.63 4.48 -6.52
N SER A 180 3.58 4.99 -7.17
CA SER A 180 3.19 6.41 -7.11
C SER A 180 2.27 6.62 -5.93
N TYR A 181 2.89 6.94 -4.81
CA TYR A 181 2.20 7.43 -3.64
C TYR A 181 2.77 8.81 -3.31
N TYR A 182 1.93 9.73 -2.85
CA TYR A 182 2.27 11.14 -2.58
C TYR A 182 3.49 11.36 -1.67
N ALA A 183 3.92 10.32 -0.91
CA ALA A 183 5.08 10.36 -0.03
C ALA A 183 6.38 9.75 -0.62
N MET A 184 6.34 9.19 -1.83
CA MET A 184 7.53 8.63 -2.48
C MET A 184 8.27 9.73 -3.24
N PRO A 185 9.60 9.89 -3.08
CA PRO A 185 10.37 10.80 -3.93
C PRO A 185 10.20 10.48 -5.42
N GLU A 186 10.03 11.51 -6.24
CA GLU A 186 9.75 11.38 -7.68
C GLU A 186 10.72 10.45 -8.41
N LYS A 187 12.02 10.53 -8.07
CA LYS A 187 13.07 9.67 -8.65
C LYS A 187 12.77 8.16 -8.53
N PHE A 188 12.10 7.73 -7.47
CA PHE A 188 11.72 6.32 -7.28
C PHE A 188 10.41 5.99 -7.99
N GLN A 189 9.47 6.94 -8.05
CA GLN A 189 8.24 6.76 -8.82
C GLN A 189 8.57 6.53 -10.30
N ARG A 190 9.51 7.29 -10.85
CA ARG A 190 9.98 7.20 -12.24
C ARG A 190 10.60 5.85 -12.63
N LEU A 191 11.01 5.01 -11.68
CA LEU A 191 11.62 3.71 -11.99
C LEU A 191 10.60 2.71 -12.57
N TRP A 192 9.32 2.83 -12.22
CA TRP A 192 8.32 1.82 -12.59
C TRP A 192 6.91 2.35 -12.82
N HIS A 193 6.50 3.41 -12.14
CA HIS A 193 5.18 4.00 -12.35
C HIS A 193 4.86 4.30 -13.83
N PRO A 194 5.79 4.88 -14.63
CA PRO A 194 5.46 5.23 -16.02
C PRO A 194 5.05 4.01 -16.84
N VAL A 195 5.87 2.97 -16.78
CA VAL A 195 5.72 1.74 -17.59
C VAL A 195 4.53 0.88 -17.16
N LEU A 196 3.98 1.10 -15.96
CA LEU A 196 2.72 0.47 -15.53
C LEU A 196 1.47 1.10 -16.17
N ARG A 197 1.60 2.23 -16.88
CA ARG A 197 0.48 3.00 -17.47
C ARG A 197 -0.55 3.46 -16.45
N PHE A 198 -0.09 3.67 -15.22
CA PHE A 198 -0.82 4.43 -14.24
C PHE A 198 -0.87 5.90 -14.68
N GLY A 199 -2.05 6.47 -14.57
CA GLY A 199 -2.39 7.76 -15.14
C GLY A 199 -3.73 8.21 -14.60
N ASN A 200 -3.99 9.50 -14.65
CA ASN A 200 -5.24 10.07 -14.18
C ASN A 200 -5.71 11.14 -15.14
N SER A 201 -6.68 10.78 -15.98
CA SER A 201 -7.36 11.71 -16.87
C SER A 201 -8.66 12.27 -16.27
N MET A 202 -8.97 11.99 -15.00
CA MET A 202 -10.14 12.55 -14.31
C MET A 202 -9.96 14.06 -14.08
N PRO A 203 -11.04 14.84 -13.96
CA PRO A 203 -10.96 16.28 -13.71
C PRO A 203 -10.49 16.64 -12.28
N ARG A 204 -10.07 15.64 -11.48
CA ARG A 204 -9.67 15.77 -10.09
C ARG A 204 -8.67 14.67 -9.70
N LYS A 205 -7.89 14.94 -8.66
CA LYS A 205 -7.12 13.93 -7.93
C LYS A 205 -8.00 13.21 -6.90
N ASN A 206 -7.42 12.22 -6.24
CA ASN A 206 -8.03 11.60 -5.05
C ASN A 206 -7.92 12.54 -3.85
N ALA A 207 -9.02 12.68 -3.11
CA ALA A 207 -9.01 13.34 -1.80
C ALA A 207 -8.19 12.50 -0.80
N ASN A 208 -7.59 13.16 0.18
CA ASN A 208 -6.83 12.51 1.25
C ASN A 208 -6.89 13.38 2.52
N HIS A 209 -6.28 12.93 3.61
CA HIS A 209 -6.30 13.58 4.93
C HIS A 209 -5.76 15.02 4.89
N THR A 210 -6.66 16.01 4.86
CA THR A 210 -6.30 17.41 4.58
C THR A 210 -5.93 18.22 5.82
N GLN A 211 -6.32 17.82 7.03
CA GLN A 211 -6.17 18.66 8.23
C GLN A 211 -4.98 18.23 9.11
N THR A 212 -3.97 17.56 8.54
CA THR A 212 -2.85 17.00 9.30
C THR A 212 -1.96 18.05 9.95
N GLY A 213 -1.88 19.26 9.37
CA GLY A 213 -1.13 20.41 9.91
C GLY A 213 -1.91 21.34 10.84
N TRP A 214 -3.23 21.14 11.00
CA TRP A 214 -4.10 22.11 11.69
C TRP A 214 -3.77 22.29 13.17
N TYR A 215 -3.33 21.25 13.87
CA TYR A 215 -2.93 21.38 15.27
C TYR A 215 -1.77 22.36 15.44
N ALA A 216 -0.78 22.32 14.53
CA ALA A 216 0.34 23.25 14.57
C ALA A 216 -0.08 24.71 14.28
N LEU A 217 -1.02 24.89 13.34
CA LEU A 217 -1.52 26.22 12.94
C LEU A 217 -2.45 26.84 13.98
N TYR A 218 -3.33 26.04 14.59
CA TYR A 218 -4.50 26.54 15.32
C TYR A 218 -4.65 25.98 16.73
N GLY A 219 -3.87 24.97 17.14
CA GLY A 219 -4.03 24.32 18.45
C GLY A 219 -3.84 25.26 19.64
N LYS A 220 -3.06 26.33 19.49
CA LYS A 220 -2.84 27.35 20.53
C LYS A 220 -3.85 28.49 20.50
N THR A 221 -4.23 28.95 19.30
CA THR A 221 -5.05 30.16 19.10
C THR A 221 -6.54 29.86 18.98
N HIS A 222 -6.88 28.66 18.52
CA HIS A 222 -8.25 28.19 18.33
C HIS A 222 -8.44 26.75 18.82
N PRO A 223 -8.19 26.47 20.12
CA PRO A 223 -8.40 25.13 20.68
C PRO A 223 -9.86 24.65 20.52
N GLU A 224 -10.83 25.56 20.39
CA GLU A 224 -12.24 25.26 20.14
C GLU A 224 -12.51 24.57 18.80
N TYR A 225 -11.60 24.65 17.82
CA TYR A 225 -11.76 23.96 16.54
C TYR A 225 -11.68 22.43 16.65
N PHE A 226 -11.06 21.94 17.73
CA PHE A 226 -10.73 20.53 17.88
C PHE A 226 -11.80 19.76 18.66
N ALA A 227 -11.81 18.45 18.43
CA ALA A 227 -12.73 17.51 19.04
C ALA A 227 -12.66 17.58 20.58
N VAL A 228 -13.83 17.55 21.21
CA VAL A 228 -13.95 17.35 22.67
C VAL A 228 -14.16 15.86 22.96
N GLY A 229 -13.52 15.36 24.02
CA GLY A 229 -13.72 13.99 24.49
C GLY A 229 -15.04 13.80 25.24
N ARG A 230 -15.33 12.56 25.65
CA ARG A 230 -16.55 12.24 26.42
C ARG A 230 -16.67 12.97 27.76
N ASN A 231 -15.54 13.38 28.34
CA ASN A 231 -15.47 14.22 29.53
C ASN A 231 -15.81 15.70 29.27
N GLY A 232 -16.15 16.07 28.03
CA GLY A 232 -16.51 17.42 27.63
C GLY A 232 -15.34 18.37 27.41
N ARG A 233 -14.08 17.89 27.44
CA ARG A 233 -12.88 18.74 27.28
C ARG A 233 -12.07 18.33 26.04
N GLN A 234 -11.38 19.28 25.41
CA GLN A 234 -10.35 18.96 24.42
C GLN A 234 -9.17 18.27 25.11
N GLN A 235 -8.62 17.24 24.46
CA GLN A 235 -7.36 16.61 24.87
C GLN A 235 -6.46 16.55 23.65
N PHE A 236 -5.28 17.16 23.75
CA PHE A 236 -4.37 17.25 22.63
C PHE A 236 -3.30 16.16 22.65
N ASN A 237 -3.14 15.50 21.52
CA ASN A 237 -2.07 14.56 21.26
C ASN A 237 -0.84 15.31 20.73
N THR A 238 0.14 15.54 21.60
CA THR A 238 1.40 16.20 21.25
C THR A 238 2.40 15.26 20.59
N GLN A 239 2.30 13.95 20.85
CA GLN A 239 3.16 12.92 20.25
C GLN A 239 2.81 12.67 18.78
N TYR A 240 1.52 12.69 18.45
CA TYR A 240 1.00 12.55 17.09
C TYR A 240 0.08 13.72 16.74
N PRO A 241 0.65 14.91 16.45
CA PRO A 241 -0.09 16.14 16.15
C PRO A 241 -1.22 16.01 15.11
N HIS A 242 -1.03 15.14 14.11
CA HIS A 242 -2.00 14.90 13.04
C HIS A 242 -3.26 14.14 13.50
N ARG A 243 -3.26 13.57 14.72
CA ARG A 243 -4.41 12.88 15.33
C ARG A 243 -5.20 13.76 16.30
N ASN A 244 -5.06 15.08 16.18
CA ASN A 244 -5.98 16.02 16.82
C ASN A 244 -7.13 16.31 15.85
N TYR A 245 -8.22 15.57 16.00
CA TYR A 245 -9.38 15.64 15.10
C TYR A 245 -10.19 16.91 15.31
N LEU A 246 -10.91 17.34 14.27
CA LEU A 246 -11.73 18.57 14.32
C LEU A 246 -13.13 18.30 14.88
N CYS A 247 -13.76 19.34 15.41
CA CYS A 247 -15.20 19.39 15.63
C CYS A 247 -15.87 19.99 14.38
N PRO A 248 -16.50 19.20 13.50
CA PRO A 248 -17.10 19.74 12.27
C PRO A 248 -18.28 20.67 12.51
N ASN A 249 -18.86 20.63 13.71
CA ASN A 249 -19.98 21.48 14.11
C ASN A 249 -19.55 22.74 14.87
N GLN A 250 -18.25 22.98 15.05
CA GLN A 250 -17.76 24.25 15.54
C GLN A 250 -17.79 25.30 14.41
N PRO A 251 -18.55 26.41 14.53
CA PRO A 251 -18.74 27.36 13.43
C PRO A 251 -17.42 27.96 12.87
N GLY A 252 -16.43 28.15 13.75
CA GLY A 252 -15.12 28.66 13.38
C GLY A 252 -14.33 27.76 12.42
N VAL A 253 -14.58 26.45 12.41
CA VAL A 253 -13.87 25.49 11.56
C VAL A 253 -14.19 25.74 10.08
N LEU A 254 -15.49 25.78 9.72
CA LEU A 254 -15.90 26.06 8.34
C LEU A 254 -15.43 27.46 7.90
N LYS A 255 -15.55 28.46 8.78
CA LYS A 255 -15.07 29.82 8.49
C LYS A 255 -13.56 29.84 8.22
N GLN A 256 -12.76 29.10 9.01
CA GLN A 256 -11.31 29.01 8.79
C GLN A 256 -10.97 28.27 7.50
N MET A 257 -11.68 27.18 7.14
CA MET A 257 -11.46 26.48 5.88
C MET A 257 -11.68 27.39 4.67
N LEU A 258 -12.74 28.19 4.68
CA LEU A 258 -13.03 29.16 3.62
C LEU A 258 -11.97 30.28 3.56
N ARG A 259 -11.50 30.77 4.71
CA ARG A 259 -10.39 31.74 4.76
C ARG A 259 -9.09 31.17 4.21
N ASN A 260 -8.80 29.91 4.49
CA ASN A 260 -7.63 29.26 3.93
C ASN A 260 -7.76 29.19 2.42
N LEU A 261 -8.91 28.77 1.89
CA LEU A 261 -9.15 28.70 0.44
C LEU A 261 -9.00 30.06 -0.24
N ASP A 262 -9.49 31.14 0.37
CA ASP A 262 -9.23 32.51 -0.11
C ASP A 262 -7.74 32.86 -0.15
N ALA A 263 -7.03 32.53 0.92
CA ALA A 263 -5.60 32.78 1.00
C ALA A 263 -4.85 31.98 -0.06
N PHE A 264 -5.30 30.76 -0.39
CA PHE A 264 -4.71 29.93 -1.44
C PHE A 264 -4.86 30.59 -2.81
N ASP A 265 -6.05 31.09 -3.13
CA ASP A 265 -6.31 31.81 -4.39
C ASP A 265 -5.43 33.06 -4.55
N GLN A 266 -5.01 33.63 -3.43
CA GLN A 266 -4.17 34.82 -3.39
C GLN A 266 -2.67 34.50 -3.27
N GLY A 267 -2.29 33.21 -3.26
CA GLY A 267 -0.90 32.78 -3.07
C GLY A 267 -0.34 33.05 -1.66
N ARG A 268 -1.22 33.13 -0.64
CA ARG A 268 -0.90 33.50 0.75
C ARG A 268 -1.27 32.43 1.78
N ALA A 269 -1.74 31.25 1.36
CA ALA A 269 -2.11 30.21 2.31
C ALA A 269 -0.89 29.56 2.97
N PRO A 270 -0.99 29.12 4.24
CA PRO A 270 0.05 28.31 4.86
C PRO A 270 0.21 26.96 4.15
N ASP A 271 1.46 26.53 3.91
CA ASP A 271 1.78 25.27 3.24
C ASP A 271 1.13 24.03 3.88
N SER A 272 0.91 24.06 5.20
CA SER A 272 0.38 22.94 5.98
C SER A 272 -1.14 22.93 6.14
N ALA A 273 -1.87 23.85 5.49
CA ALA A 273 -3.31 24.01 5.66
C ALA A 273 -4.15 22.86 5.05
N TRP A 274 -3.62 22.10 4.09
CA TRP A 274 -4.30 20.97 3.42
C TRP A 274 -3.51 19.65 3.40
N GLY A 275 -2.50 19.49 4.25
CA GLY A 275 -1.69 18.27 4.28
C GLY A 275 -1.14 17.93 2.88
N PRO A 276 -1.27 16.68 2.39
CA PRO A 276 -0.74 16.27 1.09
C PRO A 276 -1.63 16.66 -0.11
N CYS A 277 -2.81 17.28 0.11
CA CYS A 277 -3.80 17.51 -0.94
C CYS A 277 -4.24 18.99 -0.98
N PRO A 278 -3.36 19.92 -1.40
CA PRO A 278 -3.75 21.31 -1.61
C PRO A 278 -4.85 21.43 -2.69
N PRO A 279 -5.69 22.48 -2.65
CA PRO A 279 -6.69 22.73 -3.67
C PRO A 279 -6.08 22.89 -5.07
N GLU A 280 -6.91 22.67 -6.09
CA GLU A 280 -6.61 22.94 -7.49
C GLU A 280 -7.63 23.92 -8.07
N LYS A 281 -7.39 24.41 -9.29
CA LYS A 281 -8.20 25.48 -9.93
C LYS A 281 -9.72 25.27 -9.75
N ASN A 282 -10.21 24.05 -10.03
CA ASN A 282 -11.63 23.70 -10.02
C ASN A 282 -12.02 22.67 -8.94
N CYS A 283 -11.10 22.30 -8.05
CA CYS A 283 -11.33 21.22 -7.09
C CYS A 283 -10.74 21.55 -5.72
N VAL A 284 -11.57 21.39 -4.68
CA VAL A 284 -11.17 21.49 -3.28
C VAL A 284 -11.21 20.10 -2.68
N TYR A 285 -10.21 19.74 -1.88
CA TYR A 285 -10.13 18.44 -1.24
C TYR A 285 -10.48 18.55 0.26
N PHE A 286 -11.22 17.58 0.77
CA PHE A 286 -11.48 17.44 2.20
C PHE A 286 -11.59 15.97 2.60
N ALA A 287 -10.81 15.53 3.58
CA ALA A 287 -11.08 14.30 4.31
C ALA A 287 -10.58 14.41 5.74
N PHE A 288 -11.35 13.86 6.69
CA PHE A 288 -10.92 13.76 8.08
C PHE A 288 -9.59 13.00 8.19
N ASN A 289 -8.77 13.37 9.18
CA ASN A 289 -7.46 12.75 9.38
C ASN A 289 -7.57 11.25 9.73
N ASP A 290 -6.53 10.48 9.39
CA ASP A 290 -6.50 9.02 9.59
C ASP A 290 -6.53 8.58 11.06
N GLY A 291 -6.92 7.32 11.29
CA GLY A 291 -6.98 6.69 12.62
C GLY A 291 -8.18 7.11 13.47
N MET A 292 -9.18 7.71 12.84
CA MET A 292 -10.36 8.22 13.51
C MET A 292 -11.39 7.09 13.75
N THR A 293 -12.00 7.05 14.92
CA THR A 293 -13.07 6.11 15.29
C THR A 293 -14.26 6.90 15.84
N PRO A 294 -15.46 6.31 15.94
CA PRO A 294 -16.59 6.96 16.60
C PRO A 294 -16.27 7.47 18.01
N GLU A 295 -15.39 6.79 18.75
CA GLU A 295 -15.04 7.13 20.13
C GLU A 295 -14.02 8.26 20.25
N ASN A 296 -13.08 8.37 19.30
CA ASN A 296 -12.03 9.40 19.33
C ASN A 296 -12.39 10.64 18.49
N SER A 297 -13.48 10.56 17.72
CA SER A 297 -14.12 11.70 17.07
C SER A 297 -14.78 12.62 18.09
N CYS A 298 -15.20 13.83 17.66
CA CYS A 298 -15.78 14.81 18.56
C CYS A 298 -17.05 14.31 19.28
N GLN A 299 -17.04 14.37 20.61
CA GLN A 299 -18.12 13.90 21.48
C GLN A 299 -18.99 15.04 22.04
N CYS A 300 -18.99 16.23 21.43
CA CYS A 300 -19.89 17.31 21.87
C CYS A 300 -21.36 16.91 21.66
N LEU A 301 -22.28 17.56 22.37
CA LEU A 301 -23.71 17.22 22.32
C LEU A 301 -24.26 17.16 20.87
N HIS A 302 -23.88 18.13 20.05
CA HIS A 302 -24.34 18.24 18.67
C HIS A 302 -23.69 17.22 17.71
N CYS A 303 -22.43 16.84 17.93
CA CYS A 303 -21.81 15.76 17.15
C CYS A 303 -22.42 14.40 17.53
N ARG A 304 -22.63 14.14 18.83
CA ARG A 304 -23.22 12.88 19.29
C ARG A 304 -24.64 12.67 18.78
N SER A 305 -25.44 13.73 18.63
CA SER A 305 -26.79 13.62 18.07
C SER A 305 -26.81 13.26 16.58
N GLN A 306 -25.66 13.31 15.89
CA GLN A 306 -25.51 12.91 14.48
C GLN A 306 -24.90 11.51 14.32
N TYR A 307 -24.59 10.81 15.42
CA TYR A 307 -24.15 9.42 15.40
C TYR A 307 -25.31 8.45 15.51
N GLU A 308 -25.13 7.29 14.89
CA GLU A 308 -26.07 6.17 14.89
C GLU A 308 -25.36 4.94 15.49
N PRO A 309 -25.20 4.85 16.82
CA PRO A 309 -24.37 3.84 17.46
C PRO A 309 -24.86 2.40 17.22
N ASP A 310 -26.16 2.22 16.99
CA ASP A 310 -26.78 0.91 16.75
C ASP A 310 -26.70 0.48 15.28
N ALA A 311 -26.22 1.36 14.38
CA ALA A 311 -26.00 1.03 12.98
C ALA A 311 -24.72 0.20 12.79
N PRO A 312 -24.59 -0.53 11.65
CA PRO A 312 -23.32 -1.13 11.25
C PRO A 312 -22.18 -0.11 11.28
N TYR A 313 -20.97 -0.55 11.64
CA TYR A 313 -19.81 0.32 11.88
C TYR A 313 -19.62 1.36 10.77
N GLU A 314 -19.70 0.92 9.51
CA GLU A 314 -19.54 1.73 8.31
C GLU A 314 -20.53 2.89 8.15
N LYS A 315 -21.64 2.87 8.90
CA LYS A 315 -22.72 3.86 8.86
C LYS A 315 -22.79 4.75 10.09
N GLN A 316 -22.16 4.36 11.21
CA GLN A 316 -22.34 5.02 12.52
C GLN A 316 -22.12 6.53 12.52
N ALA A 317 -21.30 7.06 11.61
CA ALA A 317 -21.01 8.48 11.48
C ALA A 317 -21.22 9.05 10.07
N SER A 318 -21.96 8.36 9.20
CA SER A 318 -22.25 8.87 7.84
C SER A 318 -22.95 10.22 7.87
N GLU A 319 -23.99 10.39 8.69
CA GLU A 319 -24.70 11.67 8.81
C GLU A 319 -23.79 12.78 9.36
N TRP A 320 -23.06 12.50 10.43
CA TRP A 320 -22.11 13.44 11.03
C TRP A 320 -21.07 13.95 10.02
N ALA A 321 -20.45 13.04 9.26
CA ALA A 321 -19.43 13.40 8.29
C ALA A 321 -20.00 14.17 7.10
N PHE A 322 -21.07 13.65 6.50
CA PHE A 322 -21.59 14.19 5.25
C PHE A 322 -22.46 15.44 5.43
N LEU A 323 -23.02 15.69 6.63
CA LEU A 323 -23.59 17.00 6.97
C LEU A 323 -22.54 18.11 6.90
N PHE A 324 -21.32 17.85 7.38
CA PHE A 324 -20.25 18.82 7.27
C PHE A 324 -19.80 19.03 5.82
N VAL A 325 -19.61 17.94 5.08
CA VAL A 325 -19.29 17.97 3.65
C VAL A 325 -20.33 18.79 2.88
N ALA A 326 -21.62 18.56 3.13
CA ALA A 326 -22.69 19.30 2.48
C ALA A 326 -22.62 20.81 2.79
N ARG A 327 -22.44 21.19 4.07
CA ARG A 327 -22.27 22.61 4.44
C ARG A 327 -21.07 23.25 3.77
N TYR A 328 -19.95 22.52 3.70
CA TYR A 328 -18.73 23.04 3.07
C TYR A 328 -18.89 23.18 1.56
N ALA A 329 -19.44 22.17 0.89
CA ALA A 329 -19.71 22.20 -0.54
C ALA A 329 -20.67 23.33 -0.94
N GLU A 330 -21.72 23.58 -0.14
CA GLU A 330 -22.63 24.70 -0.36
C GLU A 330 -21.95 26.06 -0.17
N ALA A 331 -21.10 26.19 0.86
CA ALA A 331 -20.35 27.42 1.07
C ALA A 331 -19.34 27.68 -0.05
N ILE A 332 -18.68 26.64 -0.56
CA ILE A 332 -17.81 26.73 -1.74
C ILE A 332 -18.64 27.16 -2.96
N ARG A 333 -19.74 26.46 -3.26
CA ARG A 333 -20.59 26.74 -4.43
C ARG A 333 -21.12 28.17 -4.47
N LYS A 334 -21.45 28.74 -3.31
CA LYS A 334 -21.93 30.13 -3.21
C LYS A 334 -20.87 31.16 -3.58
N ARG A 335 -19.58 30.83 -3.42
CA ARG A 335 -18.47 31.77 -3.61
C ARG A 335 -17.61 31.47 -4.84
N TRP A 336 -17.45 30.19 -5.17
CA TRP A 336 -16.74 29.65 -6.33
C TRP A 336 -17.64 28.62 -7.02
N PRO A 337 -18.63 29.06 -7.82
CA PRO A 337 -19.62 28.18 -8.44
C PRO A 337 -19.04 27.07 -9.31
N GLU A 338 -17.86 27.29 -9.87
CA GLU A 338 -17.12 26.35 -10.72
C GLU A 338 -16.39 25.25 -9.94
N ARG A 339 -16.20 25.42 -8.61
CA ARG A 339 -15.42 24.49 -7.79
C ARG A 339 -16.25 23.35 -7.22
N ARG A 340 -15.66 22.17 -7.26
CA ARG A 340 -16.18 20.94 -6.65
C ARG A 340 -15.45 20.62 -5.35
N LEU A 341 -16.11 19.90 -4.45
CA LEU A 341 -15.53 19.35 -3.22
C LEU A 341 -15.36 17.84 -3.36
N ALA A 342 -14.12 17.36 -3.43
CA ALA A 342 -13.81 15.94 -3.41
C ALA A 342 -13.55 15.47 -1.96
N THR A 343 -14.21 14.38 -1.56
CA THR A 343 -14.11 13.80 -0.21
C THR A 343 -13.96 12.28 -0.23
N LEU A 344 -13.66 11.70 0.93
CA LEU A 344 -13.65 10.25 1.14
C LEU A 344 -14.95 9.77 1.77
N ALA A 345 -15.34 8.53 1.45
CA ALA A 345 -16.24 7.71 2.26
C ALA A 345 -15.40 6.57 2.86
N TYR A 346 -15.13 6.64 4.17
CA TYR A 346 -14.09 5.83 4.82
C TYR A 346 -14.48 5.39 6.23
N GLN A 347 -14.06 4.18 6.60
CA GLN A 347 -14.30 3.58 7.92
C GLN A 347 -15.75 3.73 8.38
N HIS A 348 -15.98 4.46 9.49
CA HIS A 348 -17.26 4.57 10.17
C HIS A 348 -18.23 5.58 9.53
N TYR A 349 -17.82 6.21 8.43
CA TYR A 349 -18.65 7.04 7.55
C TYR A 349 -18.50 6.59 6.07
N GLN A 350 -18.30 5.30 5.84
CA GLN A 350 -18.15 4.72 4.50
C GLN A 350 -19.49 4.55 3.78
N ALA A 351 -20.59 4.31 4.50
CA ALA A 351 -21.92 4.23 3.92
C ALA A 351 -22.43 5.62 3.50
N PRO A 352 -23.28 5.74 2.46
CA PRO A 352 -23.94 6.99 2.13
C PRO A 352 -24.81 7.54 3.27
N PRO A 353 -24.94 8.87 3.42
CA PRO A 353 -25.97 9.44 4.29
C PRO A 353 -27.35 9.17 3.69
N GLU A 354 -28.35 8.99 4.55
CA GLU A 354 -29.75 8.70 4.17
C GLU A 354 -30.70 9.84 4.53
N LYS A 355 -30.37 10.63 5.56
CA LYS A 355 -31.25 11.69 6.09
C LYS A 355 -31.06 13.01 5.36
N HIS A 356 -29.88 13.25 4.78
CA HIS A 356 -29.54 14.54 4.16
C HIS A 356 -28.99 14.39 2.74
N PRO A 357 -29.48 15.21 1.78
CA PRO A 357 -28.97 15.17 0.42
C PRO A 357 -27.56 15.74 0.33
N LEU A 358 -26.77 15.21 -0.60
CA LEU A 358 -25.46 15.76 -0.93
C LEU A 358 -25.56 16.79 -2.07
N PRO A 359 -24.91 17.96 -1.95
CA PRO A 359 -24.85 18.94 -3.02
C PRO A 359 -24.26 18.40 -4.32
N GLY A 360 -24.72 18.92 -5.46
CA GLY A 360 -24.30 18.48 -6.80
C GLY A 360 -22.82 18.73 -7.13
N ASN A 361 -22.13 19.55 -6.34
CA ASN A 361 -20.70 19.81 -6.45
C ASN A 361 -19.84 18.95 -5.51
N VAL A 362 -20.38 17.88 -4.93
CA VAL A 362 -19.62 16.88 -4.15
C VAL A 362 -19.20 15.71 -5.03
N ASP A 363 -17.94 15.31 -4.94
CA ASP A 363 -17.38 14.08 -5.50
C ASP A 363 -16.86 13.21 -4.36
N VAL A 364 -16.98 11.88 -4.50
CA VAL A 364 -16.64 10.93 -3.43
C VAL A 364 -15.69 9.88 -3.95
N THR A 365 -14.70 9.53 -3.14
CA THR A 365 -13.91 8.30 -3.32
C THR A 365 -14.31 7.31 -2.22
N TYR A 366 -14.88 6.17 -2.63
CA TYR A 366 -15.24 5.05 -1.74
C TYR A 366 -13.99 4.27 -1.37
N VAL A 367 -13.67 4.18 -0.07
CA VAL A 367 -12.45 3.53 0.41
C VAL A 367 -12.80 2.16 1.00
N THR A 368 -12.19 1.07 0.51
CA THR A 368 -12.37 -0.28 1.06
C THR A 368 -11.04 -1.01 1.24
N ALA A 369 -10.96 -1.78 2.33
CA ALA A 369 -9.84 -2.68 2.62
C ALA A 369 -10.27 -4.17 2.56
N ARG A 370 -11.42 -4.46 1.92
CA ARG A 370 -12.04 -5.79 1.95
C ARG A 370 -11.96 -6.53 0.62
N LEU A 371 -11.47 -5.90 -0.45
CA LEU A 371 -11.51 -6.51 -1.79
C LEU A 371 -10.82 -7.88 -1.83
N HIS A 372 -9.62 -8.01 -1.28
CA HIS A 372 -8.89 -9.29 -1.26
C HIS A 372 -9.53 -10.37 -0.39
N TYR A 373 -10.53 -9.99 0.42
CA TYR A 373 -11.35 -10.92 1.18
C TYR A 373 -12.67 -11.27 0.49
N ALA A 374 -13.11 -10.48 -0.50
CA ALA A 374 -14.37 -10.63 -1.23
C ALA A 374 -14.38 -11.82 -2.22
N SER A 375 -13.89 -12.99 -1.81
CA SER A 375 -14.00 -14.24 -2.55
C SER A 375 -15.41 -14.83 -2.49
N SER A 376 -16.16 -14.60 -1.41
CA SER A 376 -17.57 -15.02 -1.34
C SER A 376 -18.49 -14.10 -2.15
N PRO A 377 -19.49 -14.63 -2.86
CA PRO A 377 -20.48 -13.83 -3.56
C PRO A 377 -21.20 -12.82 -2.65
N GLU A 378 -21.49 -13.20 -1.40
CA GLU A 378 -22.22 -12.37 -0.44
C GLU A 378 -21.41 -11.14 -0.02
N MET A 379 -20.11 -11.32 0.29
CA MET A 379 -19.25 -10.21 0.69
C MET A 379 -18.95 -9.30 -0.49
N LEU A 380 -18.73 -9.87 -1.68
CA LEU A 380 -18.57 -9.10 -2.91
C LEU A 380 -19.82 -8.24 -3.15
N GLU A 381 -21.01 -8.83 -3.03
CA GLU A 381 -22.26 -8.12 -3.25
C GLU A 381 -22.55 -7.06 -2.19
N HIS A 382 -22.20 -7.32 -0.92
CA HIS A 382 -22.27 -6.33 0.16
C HIS A 382 -21.44 -5.07 -0.16
N GLU A 383 -20.22 -5.24 -0.66
CA GLU A 383 -19.37 -4.12 -1.08
C GLU A 383 -19.91 -3.41 -2.33
N LEU A 384 -20.38 -4.16 -3.33
CA LEU A 384 -20.94 -3.60 -4.56
C LEU A 384 -22.24 -2.81 -4.32
N ALA A 385 -23.07 -3.25 -3.37
CA ALA A 385 -24.29 -2.54 -3.00
C ALA A 385 -24.01 -1.12 -2.49
N LYS A 386 -22.94 -0.94 -1.71
CA LYS A 386 -22.50 0.39 -1.25
C LYS A 386 -22.05 1.26 -2.41
N ILE A 387 -21.30 0.71 -3.37
CA ILE A 387 -20.84 1.45 -4.55
C ILE A 387 -22.01 1.86 -5.45
N ARG A 388 -22.98 0.97 -5.68
CA ARG A 388 -24.20 1.31 -6.44
C ARG A 388 -25.01 2.40 -5.74
N SER A 389 -25.09 2.35 -4.42
CA SER A 389 -25.78 3.38 -3.62
C SER A 389 -25.08 4.74 -3.73
N TRP A 390 -23.74 4.76 -3.66
CA TRP A 390 -22.93 5.96 -3.90
C TRP A 390 -23.09 6.49 -5.33
N SER A 391 -23.01 5.62 -6.33
CA SER A 391 -23.18 5.99 -7.74
C SER A 391 -24.56 6.61 -7.97
N LYS A 392 -25.62 6.02 -7.41
CA LYS A 392 -26.99 6.57 -7.46
C LYS A 392 -27.06 7.94 -6.80
N LEU A 393 -26.52 8.11 -5.58
CA LEU A 393 -26.51 9.38 -4.86
C LEU A 393 -25.76 10.49 -5.63
N LEU A 394 -24.75 10.12 -6.42
CA LEU A 394 -23.96 11.04 -7.27
C LEU A 394 -24.54 11.21 -8.68
N GLY A 395 -25.72 10.64 -8.94
CA GLY A 395 -26.45 10.78 -10.21
C GLY A 395 -25.94 9.88 -11.34
N GLY A 396 -25.28 8.77 -11.01
CA GLY A 396 -24.79 7.78 -11.98
C GLY A 396 -23.59 8.27 -12.80
N LYS A 397 -22.96 9.38 -12.42
CA LYS A 397 -21.84 9.95 -13.16
C LYS A 397 -20.51 9.37 -12.69
N THR A 398 -19.81 8.66 -13.57
CA THR A 398 -18.56 7.96 -13.24
C THR A 398 -17.42 8.90 -12.85
N ASP A 399 -17.39 10.12 -13.38
CA ASP A 399 -16.39 11.15 -13.02
C ASP A 399 -16.50 11.62 -11.55
N ARG A 400 -17.67 11.47 -10.94
CA ARG A 400 -17.95 11.88 -9.55
C ARG A 400 -17.63 10.82 -8.50
N LEU A 401 -17.48 9.56 -8.91
CA LEU A 401 -17.19 8.44 -7.99
C LEU A 401 -15.82 7.83 -8.30
N GLY A 402 -14.95 7.81 -7.29
CA GLY A 402 -13.72 7.03 -7.30
C GLY A 402 -13.79 5.84 -6.34
N ILE A 403 -12.90 4.87 -6.53
CA ILE A 403 -12.68 3.77 -5.60
C ILE A 403 -11.24 3.84 -5.10
N TRP A 404 -11.04 3.64 -3.81
CA TRP A 404 -9.74 3.48 -3.19
C TRP A 404 -9.68 2.08 -2.59
N LEU A 405 -8.79 1.26 -3.14
CA LEU A 405 -8.47 -0.08 -2.65
C LEU A 405 -7.28 0.00 -1.71
N ASN A 406 -7.54 -0.23 -0.43
CA ASN A 406 -6.50 -0.27 0.59
C ASN A 406 -5.96 -1.68 0.74
N ILE A 407 -4.78 -1.94 0.16
CA ILE A 407 -4.19 -3.29 0.05
C ILE A 407 -2.99 -3.47 1.00
N VAL A 408 -2.96 -2.69 2.08
CA VAL A 408 -1.86 -2.72 3.07
C VAL A 408 -1.83 -4.00 3.90
N ASP A 409 -3.00 -4.57 4.15
CA ASP A 409 -3.18 -5.79 4.92
C ASP A 409 -3.45 -7.00 4.02
N PRO A 410 -3.03 -8.21 4.43
CA PRO A 410 -2.36 -8.54 5.70
C PRO A 410 -0.84 -8.30 5.69
N VAL A 411 -0.23 -7.99 4.54
CA VAL A 411 1.22 -8.06 4.33
C VAL A 411 2.02 -7.10 5.23
N MET A 412 1.44 -5.94 5.57
CA MET A 412 2.10 -4.95 6.43
C MET A 412 1.91 -5.18 7.92
N HIS A 413 0.69 -5.48 8.35
CA HIS A 413 0.37 -5.46 9.78
C HIS A 413 0.10 -6.83 10.39
N THR A 414 -0.21 -7.85 9.57
CA THR A 414 -0.67 -9.15 10.07
C THR A 414 0.34 -10.27 9.80
N SER A 415 0.83 -10.43 8.57
CA SER A 415 1.66 -11.58 8.17
C SER A 415 2.58 -11.22 6.99
N LYS A 416 3.62 -12.02 6.73
CA LYS A 416 4.47 -11.96 5.53
C LYS A 416 3.94 -12.84 4.39
N VAL A 417 2.67 -13.25 4.49
CA VAL A 417 1.99 -14.20 3.61
C VAL A 417 2.11 -13.83 2.12
N PRO A 418 2.35 -14.82 1.23
CA PRO A 418 2.20 -14.65 -0.22
C PRO A 418 0.76 -14.22 -0.56
N PHE A 419 0.60 -13.24 -1.47
CA PHE A 419 -0.65 -12.51 -1.63
C PHE A 419 -0.95 -12.17 -3.10
N LEU A 420 -1.92 -12.86 -3.73
CA LEU A 420 -2.42 -12.59 -5.07
C LEU A 420 -3.93 -12.90 -5.17
N TYR A 421 -4.71 -12.02 -5.82
CA TYR A 421 -6.16 -12.15 -6.02
C TYR A 421 -6.65 -11.52 -7.36
N PRO A 422 -6.03 -11.87 -8.50
CA PRO A 422 -6.33 -11.25 -9.78
C PRO A 422 -7.76 -11.48 -10.29
N ASN A 423 -8.38 -12.65 -10.03
CA ASN A 423 -9.73 -12.91 -10.51
C ASN A 423 -10.77 -12.16 -9.68
N ILE A 424 -10.57 -12.03 -8.36
CA ILE A 424 -11.43 -11.16 -7.53
C ILE A 424 -11.37 -9.72 -8.05
N LEU A 425 -10.16 -9.19 -8.30
CA LEU A 425 -9.99 -7.85 -8.85
C LEU A 425 -10.64 -7.69 -10.23
N LYS A 426 -10.44 -8.65 -11.15
CA LYS A 426 -11.10 -8.64 -12.47
C LYS A 426 -12.62 -8.57 -12.34
N ARG A 427 -13.23 -9.46 -11.53
CA ARG A 427 -14.67 -9.47 -11.28
C ARG A 427 -15.16 -8.13 -10.72
N TRP A 428 -14.42 -7.56 -9.78
CA TRP A 428 -14.72 -6.27 -9.19
C TRP A 428 -14.70 -5.13 -10.22
N LEU A 429 -13.62 -5.03 -11.00
CA LEU A 429 -13.47 -3.97 -12.00
C LEU A 429 -14.53 -4.08 -13.09
N LEU A 430 -14.85 -5.28 -13.58
CA LEU A 430 -15.93 -5.48 -14.56
C LEU A 430 -17.29 -5.00 -14.01
N LYS A 431 -17.55 -5.21 -12.72
CA LYS A 431 -18.79 -4.78 -12.05
C LYS A 431 -18.81 -3.31 -11.65
N THR A 432 -17.67 -2.62 -11.60
CA THR A 432 -17.58 -1.24 -11.08
C THR A 432 -17.14 -0.21 -12.13
N LYS A 433 -16.55 -0.61 -13.27
CA LYS A 433 -16.04 0.31 -14.32
C LYS A 433 -17.10 1.27 -14.89
N HIS A 434 -18.38 0.91 -14.80
CA HIS A 434 -19.52 1.74 -15.24
C HIS A 434 -20.14 2.58 -14.11
N LEU A 435 -19.68 2.41 -12.86
CA LEU A 435 -20.17 3.11 -11.68
C LEU A 435 -19.17 4.17 -11.20
N ALA A 436 -17.87 3.90 -11.35
CA ALA A 436 -16.76 4.73 -10.89
C ALA A 436 -15.72 4.91 -11.99
N GLY A 437 -15.23 6.14 -12.16
CA GLY A 437 -14.27 6.51 -13.21
C GLY A 437 -12.81 6.36 -12.80
N SER A 438 -12.53 6.22 -11.51
CA SER A 438 -11.17 6.04 -10.98
C SER A 438 -11.06 4.91 -9.98
N CYS A 439 -9.87 4.29 -9.96
CA CYS A 439 -9.43 3.36 -8.95
C CYS A 439 -8.02 3.76 -8.48
N PHE A 440 -7.88 3.98 -7.18
CA PHE A 440 -6.63 4.22 -6.49
C PHE A 440 -6.23 2.97 -5.70
N ILE A 441 -4.99 2.52 -5.86
CA ILE A 441 -4.46 1.36 -5.14
C ILE A 441 -3.46 1.84 -4.10
N ASN A 442 -3.86 1.84 -2.83
CA ASN A 442 -2.96 2.15 -1.74
C ASN A 442 -2.05 0.96 -1.44
N GLY A 443 -0.89 0.96 -2.07
CA GLY A 443 0.15 -0.06 -1.88
C GLY A 443 1.02 0.19 -0.65
N LEU A 444 2.04 -0.66 -0.48
CA LEU A 444 2.91 -0.71 0.71
C LEU A 444 4.04 0.35 0.72
N ASN A 445 4.03 1.26 -0.24
CA ASN A 445 5.07 2.23 -0.48
C ASN A 445 5.22 3.38 0.55
N PRO A 446 4.16 3.88 1.22
CA PRO A 446 4.29 4.84 2.31
C PRO A 446 5.16 4.30 3.47
N HIS A 447 5.31 2.98 3.53
CA HIS A 447 5.98 2.26 4.61
C HIS A 447 7.43 1.88 4.29
N MET A 448 7.88 1.97 3.04
CA MET A 448 9.25 1.63 2.64
C MET A 448 10.32 2.46 3.37
N ASN A 449 10.04 3.74 3.62
CA ASN A 449 10.93 4.60 4.39
C ASN A 449 10.71 4.48 5.90
N ARG A 450 9.45 4.28 6.33
CA ARG A 450 9.08 4.23 7.76
C ARG A 450 9.53 2.94 8.45
N HIS A 451 9.62 1.83 7.72
CA HIS A 451 9.89 0.49 8.27
C HIS A 451 11.20 -0.14 7.80
N GLY A 452 12.13 0.67 7.27
CA GLY A 452 13.46 0.22 6.89
C GLY A 452 13.46 -0.94 5.89
N LYS A 453 14.37 -1.90 6.07
CA LYS A 453 14.55 -3.04 5.15
C LYS A 453 13.30 -3.91 5.06
N GLU A 454 12.67 -4.23 6.20
CA GLU A 454 11.47 -5.08 6.22
C GLU A 454 10.29 -4.44 5.50
N GLY A 455 10.07 -3.13 5.66
CA GLY A 455 9.05 -2.41 4.90
C GLY A 455 9.24 -2.51 3.39
N ARG A 456 10.49 -2.44 2.92
CA ARG A 456 10.82 -2.59 1.50
C ARG A 456 10.58 -4.01 1.00
N LEU A 457 10.97 -5.03 1.76
CA LEU A 457 10.74 -6.43 1.40
C LEU A 457 9.25 -6.80 1.44
N ASN A 458 8.46 -6.20 2.33
CA ASN A 458 7.00 -6.33 2.32
C ASN A 458 6.41 -5.69 1.05
N ALA A 459 6.82 -4.47 0.70
CA ALA A 459 6.38 -3.85 -0.54
C ALA A 459 6.68 -4.72 -1.76
N PHE A 460 7.91 -5.22 -1.86
CA PHE A 460 8.32 -6.08 -2.96
C PHE A 460 7.45 -7.34 -3.10
N SER A 461 7.02 -7.95 -1.99
CA SER A 461 6.18 -9.16 -2.06
C SER A 461 4.80 -8.95 -2.68
N THR A 462 4.36 -7.69 -2.82
CA THR A 462 3.09 -7.33 -3.48
C THR A 462 3.26 -6.93 -4.94
N TYR A 463 4.48 -6.73 -5.43
CA TYR A 463 4.69 -6.21 -6.77
C TYR A 463 4.12 -7.08 -7.91
N PRO A 464 4.12 -8.43 -7.84
CA PRO A 464 3.41 -9.23 -8.84
C PRO A 464 1.93 -8.87 -8.95
N MET A 465 1.27 -8.61 -7.81
CA MET A 465 -0.11 -8.15 -7.77
C MET A 465 -0.26 -6.73 -8.31
N VAL A 466 0.69 -5.83 -8.03
CA VAL A 466 0.70 -4.44 -8.57
C VAL A 466 0.85 -4.44 -10.09
N TRP A 467 1.68 -5.32 -10.65
CA TRP A 467 1.79 -5.47 -12.10
C TRP A 467 0.47 -5.99 -12.71
N LEU A 468 -0.12 -7.05 -12.15
CA LEU A 468 -1.43 -7.57 -12.60
C LEU A 468 -2.54 -6.50 -12.49
N GLN A 469 -2.53 -5.74 -11.40
CA GLN A 469 -3.42 -4.60 -11.19
C GLN A 469 -3.30 -3.56 -12.30
N SER A 470 -2.09 -3.22 -12.73
CA SER A 470 -1.90 -2.22 -13.79
C SER A 470 -2.48 -2.65 -15.12
N ARG A 471 -2.31 -3.94 -15.45
CA ARG A 471 -2.86 -4.56 -16.66
C ARG A 471 -4.38 -4.56 -16.64
N LEU A 472 -4.99 -4.96 -15.52
CA LEU A 472 -6.45 -4.99 -15.34
C LEU A 472 -7.09 -3.61 -15.20
N LEU A 473 -6.38 -2.63 -14.62
CA LEU A 473 -6.86 -1.24 -14.56
C LEU A 473 -6.88 -0.59 -15.94
N TRP A 474 -5.92 -0.93 -16.81
CA TRP A 474 -5.95 -0.55 -18.21
C TRP A 474 -7.11 -1.24 -18.93
N ASN A 475 -7.18 -2.58 -18.86
CA ASN A 475 -8.26 -3.35 -19.45
C ASN A 475 -8.68 -4.55 -18.56
N PRO A 476 -9.84 -4.49 -17.89
CA PRO A 476 -10.28 -5.56 -16.98
C PRO A 476 -10.76 -6.82 -17.72
N GLU A 477 -10.87 -6.81 -19.05
CA GLU A 477 -11.28 -7.97 -19.83
C GLU A 477 -10.12 -8.94 -20.12
N GLN A 478 -8.88 -8.52 -19.88
CA GLN A 478 -7.69 -9.35 -20.09
C GLN A 478 -7.76 -10.70 -19.37
N ASP A 479 -7.20 -11.71 -20.01
CA ASP A 479 -7.14 -13.07 -19.48
C ASP A 479 -6.04 -13.18 -18.41
N ILE A 480 -6.42 -13.67 -17.22
CA ILE A 480 -5.49 -13.77 -16.08
C ILE A 480 -4.46 -14.86 -16.30
N ASP A 481 -4.84 -15.99 -16.90
CA ASP A 481 -3.92 -17.09 -17.16
C ASP A 481 -2.89 -16.67 -18.22
N GLU A 482 -3.28 -15.87 -19.21
CA GLU A 482 -2.33 -15.30 -20.18
C GLU A 482 -1.37 -14.31 -19.53
N LEU A 483 -1.85 -13.44 -18.63
CA LEU A 483 -0.98 -12.52 -17.89
C LEU A 483 0.00 -13.28 -16.98
N LEU A 484 -0.46 -14.35 -16.32
CA LEU A 484 0.41 -15.20 -15.50
C LEU A 484 1.40 -15.98 -16.35
N ARG A 485 0.99 -16.46 -17.52
CA ARG A 485 1.87 -17.11 -18.50
C ARG A 485 2.97 -16.16 -18.95
N ASP A 486 2.61 -14.95 -19.40
CA ASP A 486 3.57 -13.91 -19.81
C ASP A 486 4.57 -13.61 -18.68
N TYR A 487 4.06 -13.40 -17.47
CA TYR A 487 4.89 -13.13 -16.30
C TYR A 487 5.84 -14.28 -15.97
N THR A 488 5.35 -15.53 -15.97
CA THR A 488 6.14 -16.69 -15.57
C THR A 488 7.15 -17.14 -16.62
N GLU A 489 6.79 -17.09 -17.90
CA GLU A 489 7.69 -17.44 -19.02
C GLU A 489 8.88 -16.49 -19.09
N HIS A 490 8.63 -15.19 -19.10
CA HIS A 490 9.72 -14.22 -19.22
C HIS A 490 10.56 -14.11 -17.95
N SER A 491 9.94 -14.25 -16.77
CA SER A 491 10.69 -14.15 -15.50
C SER A 491 11.50 -15.40 -15.19
N PHE A 492 10.98 -16.60 -15.48
CA PHE A 492 11.52 -17.84 -14.93
C PHE A 492 11.95 -18.86 -15.98
N GLY A 493 11.72 -18.60 -17.27
CA GLY A 493 12.23 -19.40 -18.39
C GLY A 493 11.92 -20.89 -18.23
N PRO A 494 12.92 -21.78 -18.12
CA PRO A 494 12.71 -23.22 -17.94
C PRO A 494 11.79 -23.59 -16.76
N ALA A 495 11.74 -22.78 -15.71
CA ALA A 495 10.92 -23.02 -14.52
C ALA A 495 9.51 -22.40 -14.60
N ALA A 496 9.12 -21.85 -15.76
CA ALA A 496 7.85 -21.14 -15.94
C ALA A 496 6.63 -21.96 -15.50
N GLU A 497 6.57 -23.24 -15.87
CA GLU A 497 5.48 -24.14 -15.50
C GLU A 497 5.38 -24.34 -13.97
N THR A 498 6.51 -24.59 -13.32
CA THR A 498 6.58 -24.77 -11.87
C THR A 498 6.20 -23.50 -11.14
N MET A 499 6.67 -22.34 -11.62
CA MET A 499 6.30 -21.04 -11.06
C MET A 499 4.83 -20.68 -11.32
N ARG A 500 4.24 -21.08 -12.45
CA ARG A 500 2.80 -20.91 -12.69
C ARG A 500 1.98 -21.72 -11.69
N LYS A 501 2.39 -22.95 -11.37
CA LYS A 501 1.78 -23.75 -10.29
C LYS A 501 1.92 -23.08 -8.93
N PHE A 502 3.07 -22.47 -8.64
CA PHE A 502 3.28 -21.70 -7.41
C PHE A 502 2.31 -20.53 -7.28
N TYR A 503 2.17 -19.69 -8.31
CA TYR A 503 1.24 -18.56 -8.28
C TYR A 503 -0.22 -19.00 -8.26
N ASN A 504 -0.60 -20.02 -9.04
CA ASN A 504 -1.95 -20.59 -9.00
C ASN A 504 -2.30 -21.14 -7.62
N LEU A 505 -1.35 -21.76 -6.91
CA LEU A 505 -1.56 -22.18 -5.54
C LEU A 505 -1.85 -20.95 -4.65
N ILE A 506 -1.04 -19.89 -4.73
CA ILE A 506 -1.29 -18.65 -3.96
C ILE A 506 -2.70 -18.11 -4.26
N ILE A 507 -3.04 -17.95 -5.54
CA ILE A 507 -4.33 -17.44 -5.99
C ILE A 507 -5.47 -18.28 -5.42
N SER A 508 -5.43 -19.61 -5.58
CA SER A 508 -6.45 -20.52 -5.04
C SER A 508 -6.60 -20.39 -3.51
N ARG A 509 -5.50 -20.17 -2.78
CA ARG A 509 -5.55 -20.02 -1.32
C ARG A 509 -6.21 -18.71 -0.90
N TRP A 510 -6.20 -17.69 -1.75
CA TRP A 510 -6.85 -16.41 -1.53
C TRP A 510 -8.30 -16.37 -2.02
N GLU A 511 -8.54 -16.94 -3.20
CA GLU A 511 -9.79 -16.77 -3.93
C GLU A 511 -10.82 -17.87 -3.69
N ASP A 512 -10.39 -19.10 -3.35
CA ASP A 512 -11.32 -20.22 -3.11
C ASP A 512 -11.73 -20.34 -1.63
N LEU A 513 -11.03 -19.63 -0.75
CA LEU A 513 -11.22 -19.69 0.69
C LEU A 513 -11.77 -18.34 1.17
N PRO A 514 -13.09 -18.20 1.35
CA PRO A 514 -13.69 -16.97 1.85
C PRO A 514 -13.27 -16.69 3.28
N TYR A 515 -12.87 -15.44 3.52
CA TYR A 515 -12.61 -14.99 4.88
C TYR A 515 -13.95 -14.82 5.62
N PRO A 516 -14.17 -15.53 6.73
CA PRO A 516 -15.44 -15.43 7.46
C PRO A 516 -15.60 -14.01 8.00
N PRO A 517 -16.77 -13.36 7.85
CA PRO A 517 -17.04 -12.06 8.46
C PRO A 517 -16.86 -12.06 9.99
N GLU A 518 -17.07 -13.21 10.63
CA GLU A 518 -16.90 -13.43 12.07
C GLU A 518 -15.51 -13.94 12.47
N ALA A 519 -14.58 -14.09 11.53
CA ALA A 519 -13.23 -14.51 11.86
C ALA A 519 -12.51 -13.40 12.64
N GLU A 520 -12.44 -13.56 13.96
CA GLU A 520 -11.70 -12.67 14.86
C GLU A 520 -10.20 -13.01 14.96
N ASP A 521 -9.66 -13.74 13.97
CA ASP A 521 -8.26 -14.15 13.94
C ASP A 521 -7.77 -14.24 12.49
N GLU A 522 -7.47 -13.09 11.90
CA GLU A 522 -6.93 -13.01 10.54
C GLU A 522 -5.65 -13.85 10.40
N THR A 523 -4.78 -13.83 11.41
CA THR A 523 -3.52 -14.57 11.34
C THR A 523 -3.72 -16.08 11.48
N GLY A 524 -4.58 -16.53 12.39
CA GLY A 524 -4.94 -17.92 12.52
C GLY A 524 -5.62 -18.45 11.26
N PHE A 525 -6.47 -17.65 10.63
CA PHE A 525 -7.05 -18.01 9.32
C PHE A 525 -5.98 -18.18 8.25
N ILE A 526 -5.00 -17.26 8.18
CA ILE A 526 -3.88 -17.36 7.24
C ILE A 526 -3.10 -18.67 7.46
N HIS A 527 -2.64 -18.95 8.67
CA HIS A 527 -1.72 -20.07 8.91
C HIS A 527 -2.40 -21.42 9.13
N ARG A 528 -3.69 -21.46 9.48
CA ARG A 528 -4.42 -22.74 9.66
C ARG A 528 -5.25 -23.12 8.45
N VAL A 529 -5.88 -22.13 7.81
CA VAL A 529 -6.87 -22.37 6.74
C VAL A 529 -6.24 -22.12 5.37
N ARG A 530 -5.73 -20.91 5.10
CA ARG A 530 -5.14 -20.60 3.78
C ARG A 530 -3.85 -21.38 3.55
N TYR A 531 -2.97 -21.40 4.55
CA TYR A 531 -1.61 -21.93 4.45
C TYR A 531 -1.23 -22.78 5.66
N GLY A 532 -2.06 -23.79 5.96
CA GLY A 532 -1.67 -24.87 6.87
C GLY A 532 -0.32 -25.49 6.47
N GLY A 533 0.36 -26.17 7.41
CA GLY A 533 1.71 -26.71 7.22
C GLY A 533 1.94 -27.46 5.90
N ARG A 534 0.94 -28.20 5.40
CA ARG A 534 0.96 -28.84 4.07
C ARG A 534 1.20 -27.84 2.93
N TYR A 535 0.41 -26.76 2.85
CA TYR A 535 0.48 -25.80 1.74
C TYR A 535 1.69 -24.87 1.85
N ALA A 536 2.10 -24.51 3.08
CA ALA A 536 3.35 -23.81 3.29
C ALA A 536 4.56 -24.65 2.83
N GLY A 537 4.55 -25.96 3.13
CA GLY A 537 5.55 -26.91 2.64
C GLY A 537 5.55 -27.08 1.12
N GLU A 538 4.35 -27.13 0.51
CA GLU A 538 4.21 -27.25 -0.94
C GLU A 538 4.75 -26.03 -1.68
N LEU A 539 4.46 -24.81 -1.21
CA LEU A 539 5.02 -23.58 -1.78
C LEU A 539 6.56 -23.59 -1.74
N ARG A 540 7.14 -24.02 -0.62
CA ARG A 540 8.60 -24.17 -0.49
C ARG A 540 9.15 -25.17 -1.51
N ARG A 541 8.53 -26.35 -1.61
CA ARG A 541 8.93 -27.41 -2.56
C ARG A 541 8.88 -26.94 -4.02
N LEU A 542 7.86 -26.16 -4.38
CA LEU A 542 7.74 -25.58 -5.72
C LEU A 542 8.87 -24.59 -6.03
N LEU A 543 9.25 -23.74 -5.07
CA LEU A 543 10.38 -22.82 -5.25
C LEU A 543 11.72 -23.56 -5.36
N ASP A 544 11.94 -24.59 -4.54
CA ASP A 544 13.15 -25.43 -4.62
C ASP A 544 13.24 -26.17 -5.95
N LYS A 545 12.12 -26.74 -6.41
CA LYS A 545 12.03 -27.38 -7.72
C LYS A 545 12.32 -26.37 -8.85
N ALA A 546 11.68 -25.21 -8.82
CA ALA A 546 11.88 -24.17 -9.85
C ALA A 546 13.36 -23.74 -9.93
N ALA A 547 14.03 -23.56 -8.78
CA ALA A 547 15.44 -23.20 -8.76
C ALA A 547 16.35 -24.27 -9.39
N GLY A 548 15.98 -25.56 -9.24
CA GLY A 548 16.69 -26.68 -9.84
C GLY A 548 16.43 -26.90 -11.33
N GLU A 549 15.37 -26.31 -11.89
CA GLU A 549 15.05 -26.37 -13.32
C GLU A 549 15.85 -25.36 -14.16
N CYS A 550 16.43 -24.34 -13.52
CA CYS A 550 17.22 -23.31 -14.18
C CYS A 550 18.72 -23.64 -14.17
N ALA A 551 19.44 -23.15 -15.20
CA ALA A 551 20.90 -23.23 -15.23
C ALA A 551 21.54 -22.46 -14.06
N LEU A 552 22.65 -22.96 -13.55
CA LEU A 552 23.36 -22.34 -12.42
C LEU A 552 23.76 -20.90 -12.76
N ASN A 553 23.44 -19.97 -11.86
CA ASN A 553 23.68 -18.52 -12.01
C ASN A 553 22.96 -17.85 -13.19
N SER A 554 21.97 -18.50 -13.82
CA SER A 554 21.15 -17.82 -14.83
C SER A 554 20.30 -16.72 -14.17
N PRO A 555 19.93 -15.66 -14.92
CA PRO A 555 19.05 -14.61 -14.41
C PRO A 555 17.73 -15.16 -13.84
N GLU A 556 17.18 -16.21 -14.46
CA GLU A 556 15.96 -16.91 -14.01
C GLU A 556 16.17 -17.60 -12.66
N GLN A 557 17.30 -18.30 -12.48
CA GLN A 557 17.62 -18.96 -11.22
C GLN A 557 17.81 -17.93 -10.10
N GLN A 558 18.55 -16.85 -10.37
CA GLN A 558 18.73 -15.75 -9.42
C GLN A 558 17.37 -15.15 -9.03
N ARG A 559 16.46 -14.99 -10.01
CA ARG A 559 15.03 -14.69 -9.82
C ARG A 559 14.35 -15.54 -8.79
N ILE A 560 14.40 -16.84 -8.96
CA ILE A 560 13.74 -17.77 -8.06
C ILE A 560 14.39 -17.76 -6.67
N ILE A 561 15.72 -17.76 -6.60
CA ILE A 561 16.48 -17.73 -5.34
C ILE A 561 16.13 -16.48 -4.51
N PHE A 562 16.04 -15.31 -5.13
CA PHE A 562 15.66 -14.10 -4.39
C PHE A 562 14.25 -14.19 -3.80
N TRP A 563 13.28 -14.63 -4.61
CA TRP A 563 11.92 -14.86 -4.14
C TRP A 563 11.87 -15.88 -3.00
N ARG A 564 12.62 -16.98 -3.12
CA ARG A 564 12.66 -18.03 -2.11
C ARG A 564 13.33 -17.57 -0.82
N ASP A 565 14.52 -17.01 -0.90
CA ASP A 565 15.42 -16.83 0.24
C ASP A 565 15.28 -15.47 0.91
N HIS A 566 14.81 -14.44 0.19
CA HIS A 566 14.64 -13.10 0.73
C HIS A 566 13.18 -12.68 0.92
N ILE A 567 12.27 -13.16 0.06
CA ILE A 567 10.87 -12.76 0.14
C ILE A 567 10.03 -13.76 0.94
N TYR A 568 9.90 -15.00 0.46
CA TYR A 568 8.98 -16.00 1.02
C TYR A 568 9.55 -16.81 2.19
N SER A 569 10.88 -16.88 2.34
CA SER A 569 11.53 -17.49 3.52
C SER A 569 11.02 -16.91 4.84
N ARG A 570 10.69 -15.61 4.85
CA ARG A 570 10.11 -14.89 5.99
C ARG A 570 8.76 -15.47 6.37
N PHE A 571 7.86 -15.68 5.40
CA PHE A 571 6.58 -16.34 5.64
C PHE A 571 6.74 -17.79 6.08
N PHE A 572 7.66 -18.55 5.49
CA PHE A 572 7.83 -19.94 5.90
C PHE A 572 8.36 -20.08 7.33
N ARG A 573 9.25 -19.17 7.74
CA ARG A 573 9.69 -19.07 9.15
C ARG A 573 8.54 -18.68 10.05
N GLU A 574 7.77 -17.67 9.68
CA GLU A 574 6.58 -17.20 10.36
C GLU A 574 5.58 -18.36 10.58
N SER A 575 5.25 -19.08 9.52
CA SER A 575 4.34 -20.23 9.54
C SER A 575 4.86 -21.36 10.41
N ALA A 576 6.15 -21.69 10.34
CA ALA A 576 6.73 -22.74 11.20
C ALA A 576 6.61 -22.39 12.68
N LEU A 577 6.93 -21.14 13.02
CA LEU A 577 6.81 -20.62 14.37
C LEU A 577 5.33 -20.55 14.84
N PHE A 578 4.40 -20.13 13.98
CA PHE A 578 2.96 -20.16 14.25
C PHE A 578 2.51 -21.57 14.66
N HIS A 579 2.82 -22.58 13.84
CA HIS A 579 2.40 -23.96 14.11
C HIS A 579 3.09 -24.55 15.35
N GLN A 580 4.28 -24.07 15.69
CA GLN A 580 4.99 -24.49 16.90
C GLN A 580 4.37 -23.88 18.18
N TYR A 581 3.93 -22.63 18.14
CA TYR A 581 3.68 -21.85 19.36
C TYR A 581 2.27 -21.26 19.52
N ALA A 582 1.49 -21.05 18.46
CA ALA A 582 0.25 -20.25 18.52
C ALA A 582 -0.81 -20.80 19.49
N ASP A 583 -0.82 -22.11 19.74
CA ASP A 583 -1.72 -22.74 20.71
C ASP A 583 -1.10 -23.07 22.07
N ARG A 584 0.16 -22.71 22.29
CA ARG A 584 0.85 -22.96 23.56
C ARG A 584 0.65 -21.78 24.51
N ILE A 585 0.09 -22.07 25.68
CA ILE A 585 0.06 -21.13 26.80
C ILE A 585 1.33 -21.36 27.62
N PRO A 586 2.21 -20.35 27.80
CA PRO A 586 3.38 -20.52 28.65
C PRO A 586 2.91 -20.65 30.10
N GLU A 587 3.44 -21.64 30.79
CA GLU A 587 3.23 -21.83 32.22
C GLU A 587 4.52 -21.54 32.98
N TYR A 588 4.42 -20.82 34.09
CA TYR A 588 5.54 -20.56 34.98
C TYR A 588 5.16 -20.91 36.42
N ARG A 589 5.96 -21.76 37.04
CA ARG A 589 5.84 -22.06 38.48
C ARG A 589 6.65 -21.01 39.25
N CYS A 590 5.95 -20.15 39.97
CA CYS A 590 6.54 -19.08 40.75
C CYS A 590 6.87 -19.55 42.16
N LYS A 591 8.16 -19.45 42.52
CA LYS A 591 8.65 -19.77 43.85
C LYS A 591 8.11 -18.80 44.88
N THR A 592 7.81 -19.34 46.07
CA THR A 592 7.46 -18.56 47.25
C THR A 592 8.69 -18.43 48.14
N VAL A 593 8.95 -17.22 48.65
CA VAL A 593 10.07 -16.95 49.59
C VAL A 593 9.54 -16.39 50.91
N ASP A 594 10.26 -16.67 51.99
CA ASP A 594 9.88 -16.29 53.36
C ASP A 594 10.41 -14.90 53.77
N SER A 595 11.38 -14.37 53.02
CA SER A 595 11.97 -13.06 53.24
C SER A 595 11.77 -12.15 52.03
N PHE A 596 11.86 -10.84 52.26
CA PHE A 596 11.71 -9.86 51.18
C PHE A 596 12.77 -10.10 50.09
N PRO A 597 12.40 -10.09 48.78
CA PRO A 597 13.29 -10.52 47.71
C PRO A 597 14.45 -9.55 47.47
N ASP A 598 15.62 -9.91 47.99
CA ASP A 598 16.88 -9.19 47.83
C ASP A 598 17.68 -9.65 46.59
N ALA A 599 18.88 -9.09 46.39
CA ALA A 599 19.75 -9.44 45.27
C ALA A 599 20.20 -10.91 45.24
N SER A 600 20.20 -11.61 46.37
CA SER A 600 20.49 -13.06 46.43
C SER A 600 19.30 -13.87 45.94
N VAL A 601 18.08 -13.51 46.36
CA VAL A 601 16.84 -14.15 45.92
C VAL A 601 16.69 -14.06 44.40
N TRP A 602 16.89 -12.88 43.82
CA TRP A 602 16.80 -12.67 42.37
C TRP A 602 17.85 -13.45 41.56
N ARG A 603 19.06 -13.62 42.10
CA ARG A 603 20.12 -14.42 41.45
C ARG A 603 19.74 -15.89 41.30
N ASN A 604 18.90 -16.40 42.21
CA ASN A 604 18.43 -17.79 42.21
C ASN A 604 17.09 -18.00 41.50
N GLN A 605 16.47 -16.94 40.96
CA GLN A 605 15.24 -17.05 40.16
C GLN A 605 15.54 -17.33 38.69
N THR A 606 14.71 -18.18 38.08
CA THR A 606 14.78 -18.48 36.65
C THR A 606 14.46 -17.22 35.84
N ALA A 607 15.40 -16.82 34.98
CA ALA A 607 15.16 -15.76 34.02
C ALA A 607 14.33 -16.30 32.84
N VAL A 608 13.22 -15.65 32.55
CA VAL A 608 12.38 -15.94 31.39
C VAL A 608 12.64 -14.86 30.34
N SER A 609 13.08 -15.27 29.16
CA SER A 609 13.21 -14.36 28.03
C SER A 609 11.84 -14.04 27.43
N LEU A 610 11.63 -12.76 27.12
CA LEU A 610 10.59 -12.38 26.18
C LEU A 610 10.98 -12.85 24.78
N LEU A 611 9.98 -13.00 23.93
CA LEU A 611 10.09 -13.43 22.55
C LEU A 611 9.48 -12.37 21.63
N GLU A 612 9.92 -12.31 20.37
CA GLU A 612 9.29 -11.44 19.39
C GLU A 612 7.80 -11.76 19.27
N ARG A 613 6.98 -10.71 19.20
CA ARG A 613 5.52 -10.84 19.09
C ARG A 613 5.09 -11.67 17.88
N GLN A 614 5.81 -11.60 16.77
CA GLN A 614 5.51 -12.40 15.59
C GLN A 614 6.10 -13.80 15.74
N TRP A 615 5.43 -14.63 16.56
CA TRP A 615 5.58 -16.08 16.61
C TRP A 615 6.75 -16.63 17.43
N GLY A 616 7.39 -15.82 18.25
CA GLY A 616 8.22 -16.36 19.33
C GLY A 616 9.71 -16.56 19.01
N GLY A 617 10.24 -15.86 18.00
CA GLY A 617 11.68 -15.76 17.79
C GLY A 617 12.41 -15.03 18.93
N PRO A 618 13.75 -15.10 19.00
CA PRO A 618 14.50 -14.32 19.98
C PRO A 618 14.31 -12.81 19.70
N PRO A 619 14.09 -11.98 20.74
CA PRO A 619 13.84 -10.55 20.58
C PRO A 619 15.07 -9.80 20.05
N GLU A 620 14.83 -8.70 19.33
CA GLU A 620 15.90 -7.81 18.83
C GLU A 620 16.84 -7.34 19.97
N LYS A 621 16.27 -7.12 21.16
CA LYS A 621 17.02 -6.85 22.38
C LYS A 621 16.70 -7.90 23.43
N LYS A 622 17.73 -8.33 24.16
CA LYS A 622 17.55 -9.24 25.29
C LYS A 622 16.70 -8.55 26.36
N ALA A 623 15.45 -9.00 26.45
CA ALA A 623 14.49 -8.57 27.44
C ALA A 623 14.08 -9.81 28.25
N VAL A 624 14.32 -9.77 29.55
CA VAL A 624 14.05 -10.89 30.45
C VAL A 624 13.25 -10.43 31.64
N PHE A 625 12.54 -11.35 32.26
CA PHE A 625 11.92 -11.12 33.55
C PHE A 625 12.14 -12.30 34.49
N ARG A 626 12.06 -12.01 35.79
CA ARG A 626 12.07 -12.98 36.88
C ARG A 626 10.87 -12.72 37.76
N MET A 627 10.35 -13.78 38.37
CA MET A 627 9.15 -13.71 39.21
C MET A 627 9.40 -14.42 40.53
N VAL A 628 8.93 -13.82 41.61
CA VAL A 628 8.93 -14.41 42.95
C VAL A 628 7.70 -13.96 43.73
N ARG A 629 7.13 -14.86 44.51
CA ARG A 629 6.03 -14.55 45.43
C ARG A 629 6.61 -14.32 46.82
N TYR A 630 6.21 -13.21 47.45
CA TYR A 630 6.45 -12.94 48.85
C TYR A 630 5.12 -12.50 49.48
N LYS A 631 4.67 -13.23 50.52
CA LYS A 631 3.34 -13.03 51.12
C LYS A 631 2.22 -13.09 50.07
N ASN A 632 1.35 -12.07 50.01
CA ASN A 632 0.23 -11.96 49.07
C ASN A 632 0.56 -11.07 47.85
N GLU A 633 1.85 -10.96 47.50
CA GLU A 633 2.32 -10.13 46.39
C GLU A 633 3.21 -10.94 45.44
N LEU A 634 3.07 -10.65 44.14
CA LEU A 634 3.98 -11.10 43.08
C LEU A 634 4.95 -9.97 42.76
N PHE A 635 6.24 -10.25 42.90
CA PHE A 635 7.32 -9.36 42.49
C PHE A 635 7.82 -9.76 41.11
N LEU A 636 7.94 -8.79 40.21
CA LEU A 636 8.51 -8.94 38.88
C LEU A 636 9.78 -8.11 38.77
N GLN A 637 10.92 -8.76 38.49
CA GLN A 637 12.14 -8.07 38.09
C GLN A 637 12.24 -8.12 36.57
N LEU A 638 12.24 -6.97 35.92
CA LEU A 638 12.26 -6.79 34.47
C LEU A 638 13.62 -6.19 34.09
N GLU A 639 14.24 -6.71 33.04
CA GLU A 639 15.54 -6.21 32.59
C GLU A 639 15.59 -6.22 31.06
N THR A 640 16.04 -5.11 30.47
CA THR A 640 16.43 -5.06 29.05
C THR A 640 17.76 -4.34 28.89
N GLU A 641 18.56 -4.80 27.95
CA GLU A 641 19.85 -4.19 27.63
C GLU A 641 19.70 -3.06 26.61
N ASN A 642 20.62 -2.09 26.64
CA ASN A 642 20.71 -0.97 25.68
C ASN A 642 19.38 -0.22 25.51
N ALA A 643 18.78 0.17 26.63
CA ALA A 643 17.42 0.65 26.63
C ALA A 643 17.30 2.09 26.12
N GLY A 644 16.35 2.32 25.23
CA GLY A 644 16.04 3.66 24.70
C GLY A 644 15.21 4.49 25.69
N PRO A 645 15.16 5.83 25.54
CA PRO A 645 14.39 6.71 26.43
C PRO A 645 12.87 6.54 26.29
N ASN A 646 12.39 5.89 25.23
CA ASN A 646 10.96 5.64 24.99
C ASN A 646 10.56 4.18 25.23
N GLU A 647 11.48 3.35 25.74
CA GLU A 647 11.17 1.96 26.04
C GLU A 647 10.44 1.83 27.37
N GLU A 648 9.44 0.94 27.39
CA GLU A 648 8.68 0.65 28.59
C GLU A 648 8.34 -0.83 28.67
N PHE A 649 8.20 -1.34 29.91
CA PHE A 649 7.54 -2.61 30.14
C PHE A 649 6.05 -2.38 30.42
N ARG A 650 5.21 -3.21 29.81
CA ARG A 650 3.78 -3.27 30.10
C ARG A 650 3.42 -4.64 30.61
N VAL A 651 2.76 -4.69 31.75
CA VAL A 651 2.35 -5.93 32.41
C VAL A 651 0.83 -5.94 32.49
N PHE A 652 0.23 -7.06 32.10
CA PHE A 652 -1.21 -7.24 32.01
C PHE A 652 -1.61 -8.39 32.92
N THR A 653 -2.56 -8.16 33.83
CA THR A 653 -3.18 -9.23 34.63
C THR A 653 -4.65 -9.36 34.30
N ALA A 654 -5.16 -10.58 34.27
CA ALA A 654 -6.55 -10.84 33.90
C ALA A 654 -7.18 -11.97 34.70
N GLU A 655 -8.51 -11.99 34.72
CA GLU A 655 -9.28 -13.15 35.15
C GLU A 655 -9.37 -14.18 34.01
N LYS A 656 -9.62 -15.45 34.37
CA LYS A 656 -9.70 -16.59 33.44
C LYS A 656 -10.99 -16.52 32.61
N ASN A 657 -11.00 -15.67 31.60
CA ASN A 657 -12.14 -15.44 30.69
C ASN A 657 -11.70 -15.59 29.22
N ASN A 658 -12.60 -16.05 28.35
CA ASN A 658 -12.35 -16.09 26.91
C ASN A 658 -12.83 -14.84 26.17
N ALA A 659 -13.39 -13.86 26.89
CA ALA A 659 -13.88 -12.60 26.32
C ALA A 659 -12.76 -11.84 25.59
N VAL A 660 -13.04 -11.44 24.35
CA VAL A 660 -12.16 -10.67 23.47
C VAL A 660 -12.60 -9.21 23.49
N GLN A 661 -11.63 -8.29 23.56
CA GLN A 661 -11.90 -6.87 23.30
C GLN A 661 -11.30 -6.46 21.96
N LYS A 662 -12.15 -5.97 21.03
CA LYS A 662 -11.75 -5.42 19.73
C LYS A 662 -11.16 -4.02 19.88
N ASN A 663 -10.18 -3.67 19.02
CA ASN A 663 -9.59 -2.34 18.86
C ASN A 663 -8.78 -1.81 20.06
N TYR A 664 -7.75 -2.54 20.44
CA TYR A 664 -6.61 -1.94 21.12
C TYR A 664 -5.94 -0.94 20.17
N ALA A 665 -5.97 0.34 20.53
CA ALA A 665 -4.94 1.28 20.14
C ALA A 665 -4.13 1.57 21.41
N PRO A 666 -2.80 1.75 21.37
CA PRO A 666 -1.99 2.11 22.55
C PRO A 666 -2.32 3.51 23.08
N ASN A 667 -3.23 4.21 22.41
CA ASN A 667 -3.59 5.57 22.75
C ASN A 667 -4.51 5.55 23.97
N ILE A 668 -3.88 5.82 25.11
CA ILE A 668 -4.38 6.55 26.28
C ILE A 668 -4.98 5.69 27.40
N ASN A 669 -4.42 5.89 28.60
CA ASN A 669 -4.94 5.71 29.96
C ASN A 669 -6.43 5.35 30.06
N ARG A 670 -6.78 4.08 29.87
CA ARG A 670 -8.14 3.56 30.05
C ARG A 670 -8.12 2.43 31.08
N ALA A 671 -9.11 2.41 31.97
CA ALA A 671 -9.41 1.23 32.77
C ALA A 671 -10.11 0.22 31.85
N TRP A 672 -9.53 -0.97 31.69
CA TRP A 672 -10.06 -2.02 30.84
C TRP A 672 -10.89 -3.01 31.69
N PRO A 673 -12.11 -3.38 31.28
CA PRO A 673 -13.00 -4.20 32.12
C PRO A 673 -12.52 -5.64 32.28
N LEU A 674 -11.68 -6.15 31.36
CA LEU A 674 -11.27 -7.55 31.31
C LEU A 674 -9.86 -7.81 31.87
N TRP A 675 -9.06 -6.77 32.09
CA TRP A 675 -7.65 -6.90 32.53
C TRP A 675 -7.12 -5.57 33.10
N LYS A 676 -6.07 -5.63 33.92
CA LYS A 676 -5.38 -4.46 34.49
C LYS A 676 -4.03 -4.23 33.79
N GLU A 677 -3.73 -2.99 33.42
CA GLU A 677 -2.44 -2.57 32.82
C GLU A 677 -1.52 -1.94 33.86
N TYR A 678 -0.26 -2.34 33.86
CA TYR A 678 0.81 -1.68 34.60
C TYR A 678 1.90 -1.27 33.62
N ARG A 679 2.35 -0.01 33.67
CA ARG A 679 3.36 0.54 32.76
C ARG A 679 4.57 1.04 33.53
N ILE A 680 5.76 0.71 33.04
CA ILE A 680 7.03 1.12 33.63
C ILE A 680 7.93 1.65 32.53
N GLY A 681 8.05 2.99 32.46
CA GLY A 681 8.87 3.67 31.46
C GLY A 681 10.33 3.81 31.87
N ASN A 682 11.21 3.86 30.89
CA ASN A 682 12.62 4.18 31.10
C ASN A 682 12.82 5.71 31.20
N ASN A 683 13.10 6.22 32.40
CA ASN A 683 13.30 7.66 32.64
C ASN A 683 14.75 8.14 32.39
N SER A 684 15.62 7.33 31.76
CA SER A 684 17.00 7.73 31.47
C SER A 684 17.09 8.73 30.31
N LYS A 685 17.80 9.85 30.51
CA LYS A 685 18.01 10.90 29.49
C LYS A 685 18.94 10.50 28.31
N GLY A 686 19.29 9.21 28.19
CA GLY A 686 20.15 8.64 27.15
C GLY A 686 20.01 7.11 27.10
N SER A 687 20.73 6.44 26.18
CA SER A 687 20.75 4.98 26.13
C SER A 687 21.42 4.42 27.39
N SER A 688 20.67 3.72 28.24
CA SER A 688 21.25 3.05 29.41
C SER A 688 21.79 1.67 29.00
N ARG A 689 22.92 1.24 29.57
CA ARG A 689 23.45 -0.12 29.32
C ARG A 689 22.46 -1.19 29.77
N LYS A 690 21.64 -0.88 30.78
CA LYS A 690 20.57 -1.73 31.33
C LYS A 690 19.41 -0.88 31.84
N PHE A 691 18.18 -1.35 31.63
CA PHE A 691 16.95 -0.83 32.23
C PHE A 691 16.33 -1.88 33.16
N PRO A 692 16.73 -1.88 34.45
CA PRO A 692 16.11 -2.73 35.46
C PRO A 692 14.85 -2.05 36.03
N ALA A 693 13.79 -2.81 36.20
CA ALA A 693 12.57 -2.38 36.88
C ALA A 693 12.07 -3.47 37.83
N ILE A 694 11.47 -3.05 38.95
CA ILE A 694 10.78 -3.96 39.87
C ILE A 694 9.32 -3.52 39.97
N LEU A 695 8.40 -4.42 39.66
CA LEU A 695 6.97 -4.23 39.82
C LEU A 695 6.45 -5.12 40.95
N ARG A 696 5.47 -4.61 41.71
CA ARG A 696 4.75 -5.35 42.74
C ARG A 696 3.29 -5.44 42.34
N LEU A 697 2.74 -6.65 42.36
CA LEU A 697 1.36 -6.93 41.97
C LEU A 697 0.63 -7.61 43.13
N PRO A 698 -0.53 -7.10 43.57
CA PRO A 698 -1.33 -7.78 44.58
C PRO A 698 -1.91 -9.09 44.01
N LEU A 699 -1.87 -10.17 44.80
CA LEU A 699 -2.41 -11.48 44.41
C LEU A 699 -3.82 -11.74 44.94
N ASP A 700 -4.28 -10.99 45.95
CA ASP A 700 -5.63 -11.11 46.51
C ASP A 700 -6.04 -12.57 46.84
N GLY A 701 -5.09 -13.40 47.30
CA GLY A 701 -5.32 -14.79 47.67
C GLY A 701 -5.39 -15.78 46.48
N GLN A 702 -5.14 -15.33 45.25
CA GLN A 702 -5.16 -16.19 44.07
C GLN A 702 -4.03 -17.24 44.09
N LYS A 703 -4.38 -18.50 43.77
CA LYS A 703 -3.42 -19.62 43.62
C LYS A 703 -2.76 -19.68 42.24
N GLU A 704 -3.40 -19.06 41.24
CA GLU A 704 -2.89 -18.88 39.90
C GLU A 704 -3.32 -17.51 39.36
N ILE A 705 -2.50 -16.91 38.49
CA ILE A 705 -2.84 -15.66 37.80
C ILE A 705 -2.56 -15.77 36.30
N ARG A 706 -3.41 -15.13 35.49
CA ARG A 706 -3.17 -14.93 34.06
C ARG A 706 -2.39 -13.64 33.87
N LEU A 707 -1.20 -13.77 33.29
CA LEU A 707 -0.23 -12.69 33.18
C LEU A 707 0.33 -12.62 31.76
N GLN A 708 0.49 -11.41 31.24
CA GLN A 708 1.22 -11.15 30.01
C GLN A 708 2.21 -10.01 30.28
N ILE A 709 3.45 -10.20 29.83
CA ILE A 709 4.51 -9.18 29.94
C ILE A 709 4.90 -8.77 28.52
N MET A 710 5.08 -7.48 28.30
CA MET A 710 5.46 -6.88 27.04
C MET A 710 6.60 -5.87 27.23
N ARG A 711 7.60 -5.87 26.35
CA ARG A 711 8.55 -4.75 26.19
C ARG A 711 8.14 -3.94 24.97
N TYR A 712 7.75 -2.68 25.14
CA TYR A 712 7.35 -1.78 24.06
C TYR A 712 8.49 -0.84 23.66
N GLY A 713 8.83 -0.81 22.37
CA GLY A 713 9.93 -0.02 21.81
C GLY A 713 9.60 1.44 21.47
N GLY A 714 8.42 1.94 21.84
CA GLY A 714 7.95 3.27 21.46
C GLY A 714 7.25 3.34 20.08
N VAL A 715 7.21 2.22 19.34
CA VAL A 715 6.57 2.10 18.02
C VAL A 715 5.50 1.00 18.07
N TRP A 716 4.29 1.29 17.57
CA TRP A 716 3.08 0.45 17.64
C TRP A 716 3.28 -1.04 17.34
N ASN A 717 4.23 -1.39 16.48
CA ASN A 717 4.47 -2.74 16.01
C ASN A 717 5.85 -3.33 16.40
N GLN A 718 6.61 -2.67 17.28
CA GLN A 718 7.91 -3.16 17.76
C GLN A 718 7.85 -3.45 19.26
N PHE A 719 7.59 -4.71 19.60
CA PHE A 719 7.56 -5.16 20.98
C PHE A 719 7.73 -6.67 21.11
N ASP A 720 8.22 -7.08 22.29
CA ASP A 720 8.46 -8.46 22.68
C ASP A 720 7.54 -8.87 23.81
N LEU A 721 7.36 -10.18 24.00
CA LEU A 721 6.30 -10.74 24.82
C LEU A 721 6.70 -12.01 25.55
N TRP A 722 6.08 -12.26 26.70
CA TRP A 722 6.25 -13.54 27.40
C TRP A 722 5.60 -14.71 26.66
N SER A 723 4.42 -14.50 26.09
CA SER A 723 3.74 -15.47 25.22
C SER A 723 3.80 -15.04 23.76
N PRO A 724 4.12 -15.95 22.81
CA PRO A 724 4.08 -15.67 21.38
C PRO A 724 2.64 -15.63 20.82
N THR A 725 1.63 -15.76 21.68
CA THR A 725 0.21 -15.89 21.31
C THR A 725 -0.44 -14.60 20.84
N LEU A 726 0.31 -13.51 20.59
CA LEU A 726 -0.32 -12.28 20.15
C LEU A 726 -0.64 -12.28 18.65
N ARG A 727 -1.92 -12.59 18.42
CA ARG A 727 -2.80 -11.94 17.44
C ARG A 727 -2.56 -10.42 17.36
N PRO A 728 -3.12 -9.70 16.38
CA PRO A 728 -3.29 -8.24 16.46
C PRO A 728 -3.59 -7.81 17.90
N ILE A 729 -2.86 -6.81 18.46
CA ILE A 729 -3.05 -6.33 19.85
C ILE A 729 -4.53 -5.96 20.07
N SER A 730 -5.25 -5.69 18.99
CA SER A 730 -6.67 -5.44 18.97
C SER A 730 -7.57 -6.64 19.28
N GLU A 731 -7.06 -7.85 19.53
CA GLU A 731 -7.86 -9.08 19.69
C GLU A 731 -7.29 -9.96 20.83
N PHE A 732 -7.52 -9.57 22.09
CA PHE A 732 -7.05 -10.33 23.26
C PHE A 732 -8.17 -11.11 23.96
N PRO A 733 -8.27 -12.43 23.79
CA PRO A 733 -8.90 -13.29 24.80
C PRO A 733 -7.96 -13.45 25.99
N THR A 734 -8.37 -13.03 27.20
CA THR A 734 -7.52 -13.11 28.40
C THR A 734 -7.14 -14.55 28.78
N GLY A 735 -7.89 -15.55 28.31
CA GLY A 735 -7.59 -16.97 28.43
C GLY A 735 -6.30 -17.42 27.74
N ARG A 736 -5.73 -16.61 26.82
CA ARG A 736 -4.44 -16.89 26.16
C ARG A 736 -3.22 -16.29 26.87
N PHE A 737 -3.43 -15.53 27.95
CA PHE A 737 -2.32 -15.03 28.76
C PHE A 737 -1.58 -16.19 29.43
N GLY A 738 -0.27 -16.01 29.63
CA GLY A 738 0.57 -16.96 30.35
C GLY A 738 0.01 -17.28 31.73
N LYS A 739 0.21 -18.50 32.18
CA LYS A 739 -0.29 -19.00 33.45
C LYS A 739 0.84 -18.98 34.47
N VAL A 740 0.69 -18.22 35.54
CA VAL A 740 1.60 -18.29 36.69
C VAL A 740 0.91 -19.08 37.80
N THR A 741 1.54 -20.17 38.24
CA THR A 741 1.10 -20.95 39.41
C THR A 741 2.06 -20.70 40.56
N PHE A 742 1.52 -20.46 41.75
CA PHE A 742 2.36 -20.22 42.94
C PHE A 742 2.59 -21.53 43.68
N GLU A 743 3.83 -21.78 44.08
CA GLU A 743 4.12 -22.88 44.98
C GLU A 743 3.33 -22.69 46.28
N SER A 744 2.62 -23.74 46.70
CA SER A 744 2.10 -23.83 48.06
C SER A 744 3.30 -23.78 48.98
N GLY A 745 3.39 -22.74 49.82
CA GLY A 745 4.30 -22.81 50.96
C GLY A 745 3.91 -24.05 51.76
N GLU A 746 4.88 -24.94 51.97
CA GLU A 746 4.71 -26.02 52.97
C GLU A 746 4.53 -25.43 54.37
#